data_AF-A0A537ZCX5-F1
#
_entry.id   AF-A0A537ZCX5-F1
#
_cell.length_a   1.000
_cell.length_b   1.000
_cell.length_c   1.000
_cell.angle_alpha   90.00
_cell.angle_beta   90.00
_cell.angle_gamma   90.00
#
_symmetry.space_group_name_H-M   'P 1'
#
loop_
_entity.id
_entity.type
_entity.pdbx_description
1 polymer ?
#
loop_
_entity_poly.entity_id
_entity_poly.type
_entity_poly.pdbx_seq_one_letter_code
_entity_poly.pdbx_strand_id
1 'polypeptide(L)'
;ACAILFLVNIRMRGWAIPVIALGLLALVSITAGAAYPAFVQRFQVGPQELQRERPYIDRNISGTRAAFELDTIQAQPRPVSATVSPQQVEANDATVSNIRLWRPDILRENYESLQRIRQYYVFQDVDVDRYDLNGERRVVMLSAREVNQDSIPGGGATWQNKHLVYTHGFGAVAAPVNTATAEGAPQFTLSDIPPVGQPPLDVQPRIYYGENRAGAPFVVVDTGTKELDYASTEGSSQQVSSTYEGKGGIPIGGFFKRALFAWRFRDVNLLISGLIQDNSRILIFRDIQDRVPKAAPFLTFDSDPYAAIVGGRVKWIWDAYTTTDGYPYSQEVPLDQATPLDAGQSGLHGTANYMRNSVKVVVDAYDGTMTYYVADTTDPIIKVWENAFPDLFTPIDQAPAELAAHFRYPENLFQVQAYQFANYHVTEASVFYQKQDFWQVPFDPTIPANTNSNVNVPIRPYYLLLRLPGDAEESFVLVLPFNPEGRQNVVAWMAAKSDTGPDYGKIVAYEFPPGQNVDGPSQVFARMRQDPRFSADQTLFGQSGSEIRFGDFLIIPIGTGLLYVEPVYVRSAQETAIPELKRVLVTNGGDVGLGSTLTEALNDSFGATVIPPPGGGGGGPTPGGNVQRQIAQLLQQALNHFAAADAALKASDLATYQAEVEAAKAAIRRAEQLAARSGTGSPSPSPSAAPSGSPSPSPSG
;
A
#
# COMPACT_ATOMS: atom_id res chain seq x y z
N ALA A 1 29.79 -16.84 54.80
CA ALA A 1 29.45 -17.83 55.87
C ALA A 1 29.45 -19.26 55.34
N CYS A 2 28.59 -19.64 54.38
CA CYS A 2 28.54 -21.01 53.84
C CYS A 2 29.89 -21.50 53.29
N ALA A 3 30.60 -20.67 52.52
CA ALA A 3 31.94 -21.01 52.00
C ALA A 3 32.97 -21.31 53.11
N ILE A 4 32.91 -20.61 54.24
CA ILE A 4 33.80 -20.82 55.40
C ILE A 4 33.46 -22.15 56.09
N LEU A 5 32.17 -22.48 56.23
CA LEU A 5 31.72 -23.77 56.79
C LEU A 5 32.16 -24.97 55.93
N PHE A 6 32.09 -24.84 54.59
CA PHE A 6 32.62 -25.87 53.68
C PHE A 6 34.14 -26.03 53.79
N LEU A 7 34.89 -24.94 53.98
CA LEU A 7 36.35 -24.99 54.21
C LEU A 7 36.72 -25.62 55.56
N VAL A 8 35.95 -25.35 56.62
CA VAL A 8 36.14 -25.99 57.96
C VAL A 8 35.86 -27.50 57.91
N ASN A 9 34.93 -27.94 57.07
CA ASN A 9 34.62 -29.36 56.91
C ASN A 9 35.80 -30.19 56.36
N ILE A 10 36.74 -29.57 55.64
CA ILE A 10 37.97 -30.23 55.16
C ILE A 10 38.78 -30.80 56.33
N ARG A 11 38.73 -30.14 57.50
CA ARG A 11 39.46 -30.54 58.71
C ARG A 11 38.65 -31.43 59.66
N MET A 12 37.33 -31.25 59.73
CA MET A 12 36.45 -31.93 60.71
C MET A 12 35.68 -33.15 60.16
N ARG A 13 35.81 -33.49 58.86
CA ARG A 13 35.42 -34.77 58.22
C ARG A 13 34.11 -35.40 58.72
N GLY A 14 33.02 -34.63 58.78
CA GLY A 14 31.70 -35.10 59.20
C GLY A 14 30.58 -34.57 58.30
N TRP A 15 29.48 -35.31 58.16
CA TRP A 15 28.39 -34.93 57.23
C TRP A 15 27.52 -33.78 57.76
N ALA A 16 27.64 -33.47 59.05
CA ALA A 16 26.85 -32.43 59.70
C ALA A 16 27.15 -31.02 59.17
N ILE A 17 28.42 -30.68 58.92
CA ILE A 17 28.81 -29.31 58.52
C ILE A 17 28.29 -28.94 57.11
N PRO A 18 28.40 -29.81 56.08
CA PRO A 18 27.79 -29.58 54.78
C PRO A 18 26.26 -29.45 54.84
N VAL A 19 25.60 -30.30 55.64
CA VAL A 19 24.13 -30.26 55.80
C VAL A 19 23.69 -28.95 56.46
N ILE A 20 24.40 -28.49 57.49
CA ILE A 20 24.14 -27.20 58.13
C ILE A 20 24.39 -26.03 57.16
N ALA A 21 25.46 -26.09 56.36
CA ALA A 21 25.76 -25.05 55.37
C ALA A 21 24.69 -24.99 54.26
N LEU A 22 24.22 -26.14 53.78
CA LEU A 22 23.14 -26.23 52.79
C LEU A 22 21.81 -25.76 53.39
N GLY A 23 21.52 -26.15 54.63
CA GLY A 23 20.33 -25.70 55.36
C GLY A 23 20.32 -24.20 55.62
N LEU A 24 21.47 -23.61 55.99
CA LEU A 24 21.64 -22.16 56.11
C LEU A 24 21.49 -21.44 54.77
N LEU A 25 22.04 -22.00 53.70
CA LEU A 25 21.89 -21.44 52.36
C LEU A 25 20.41 -21.46 51.94
N ALA A 26 19.71 -22.58 52.14
CA ALA A 26 18.29 -22.69 51.87
C ALA A 26 17.47 -21.72 52.72
N LEU A 27 17.76 -21.63 54.02
CA LEU A 27 17.10 -20.70 54.94
C LEU A 27 17.31 -19.25 54.49
N VAL A 28 18.55 -18.85 54.16
CA VAL A 28 18.87 -17.49 53.68
C VAL A 28 18.20 -17.23 52.33
N SER A 29 18.21 -18.19 51.41
CA SER A 29 17.55 -18.06 50.11
C SER A 29 16.04 -17.87 50.25
N ILE A 30 15.39 -18.61 51.15
CA ILE A 30 13.95 -18.47 51.42
C ILE A 30 13.66 -17.16 52.16
N THR A 31 14.45 -16.83 53.18
CA THR A 31 14.20 -15.63 53.99
C THR A 31 14.52 -14.34 53.24
N ALA A 32 15.69 -14.25 52.57
CA ALA A 32 16.08 -13.07 51.80
C ALA A 32 15.39 -12.99 50.43
N GLY A 33 15.13 -14.13 49.79
CA GLY A 33 14.53 -14.18 48.45
C GLY A 33 13.00 -14.19 48.42
N ALA A 34 12.34 -14.69 49.47
CA ALA A 34 10.88 -14.78 49.51
C ALA A 34 10.26 -14.05 50.72
N ALA A 35 10.70 -14.36 51.95
CA ALA A 35 10.05 -13.83 53.15
C ALA A 35 10.23 -12.31 53.33
N TYR A 36 11.45 -11.80 53.11
CA TYR A 36 11.76 -10.37 53.23
C TYR A 36 11.09 -9.54 52.13
N PRO A 37 11.15 -9.91 50.83
CA PRO A 37 10.38 -9.22 49.79
C PRO A 37 8.88 -9.27 50.05
N ALA A 38 8.30 -10.41 50.46
CA ALA A 38 6.88 -10.50 50.78
C ALA A 38 6.48 -9.61 51.97
N PHE A 39 7.33 -9.50 52.98
CA PHE A 39 7.11 -8.60 54.12
C PHE A 39 7.16 -7.13 53.70
N VAL A 40 8.18 -6.73 52.93
CA VAL A 40 8.28 -5.37 52.37
C VAL A 40 7.08 -5.07 51.46
N GLN A 41 6.71 -6.00 50.58
CA GLN A 41 5.56 -5.86 49.69
C GLN A 41 4.25 -5.69 50.48
N ARG A 42 4.02 -6.50 51.53
CA ARG A 42 2.77 -6.49 52.31
C ARG A 42 2.63 -5.28 53.22
N PHE A 43 3.72 -4.84 53.84
CA PHE A 43 3.68 -3.84 54.92
C PHE A 43 4.25 -2.47 54.55
N GLN A 44 5.04 -2.35 53.50
CA GLN A 44 5.61 -1.06 53.05
C GLN A 44 5.11 -0.65 51.66
N VAL A 45 5.01 -1.58 50.71
CA VAL A 45 4.58 -1.26 49.33
C VAL A 45 3.07 -1.25 49.23
N GLY A 46 2.36 -2.34 49.51
CA GLY A 46 0.89 -2.43 49.36
C GLY A 46 0.08 -1.27 49.99
N PRO A 47 0.44 -0.75 51.18
CA PRO A 47 -0.26 0.41 51.76
C PRO A 47 0.06 1.77 51.10
N GLN A 48 1.19 1.90 50.39
CA GLN A 48 1.69 3.14 49.77
C GLN A 48 2.25 2.90 48.36
N GLU A 49 1.60 2.00 47.61
CA GLU A 49 2.16 1.40 46.39
C GLU A 49 2.46 2.45 45.34
N LEU A 50 1.49 3.33 45.05
CA LEU A 50 1.67 4.44 44.13
C LEU A 50 2.84 5.36 44.51
N GLN A 51 3.06 5.64 45.81
CA GLN A 51 4.13 6.54 46.25
C GLN A 51 5.52 5.90 46.10
N ARG A 52 5.61 4.57 46.25
CA ARG A 52 6.86 3.81 46.12
C ARG A 52 7.18 3.45 44.67
N GLU A 53 6.16 3.19 43.86
CA GLU A 53 6.30 2.81 42.45
C GLU A 53 6.43 4.03 41.52
N ARG A 54 5.93 5.20 41.92
CA ARG A 54 6.02 6.44 41.13
C ARG A 54 7.36 6.68 40.42
N PRO A 55 8.53 6.65 41.08
CA PRO A 55 9.80 6.91 40.38
C PRO A 55 10.13 5.86 39.31
N TYR A 56 9.64 4.63 39.42
CA TYR A 56 9.82 3.60 38.41
C TYR A 56 8.83 3.78 37.26
N ILE A 57 7.59 4.16 37.56
CA ILE A 57 6.58 4.52 36.55
C ILE A 57 7.06 5.74 35.74
N ASP A 58 7.54 6.80 36.39
CA ASP A 58 8.06 8.00 35.73
C ASP A 58 9.23 7.66 34.79
N ARG A 59 10.15 6.77 35.23
CA ARG A 59 11.26 6.28 34.39
C ARG A 59 10.77 5.44 33.23
N ASN A 60 9.76 4.59 33.45
CA ASN A 60 9.21 3.75 32.42
C ASN A 60 8.45 4.55 31.35
N ILE A 61 7.64 5.54 31.77
CA ILE A 61 6.99 6.49 30.87
C ILE A 61 8.05 7.24 30.05
N SER A 62 9.06 7.81 30.71
CA SER A 62 10.11 8.57 30.02
C SER A 62 10.94 7.70 29.08
N GLY A 63 11.35 6.51 29.53
CA GLY A 63 12.14 5.55 28.77
C GLY A 63 11.40 5.01 27.56
N THR A 64 10.13 4.64 27.72
CA THR A 64 9.29 4.15 26.60
C THR A 64 9.02 5.25 25.60
N ARG A 65 8.67 6.47 26.05
CA ARG A 65 8.43 7.59 25.15
C ARG A 65 9.67 7.93 24.34
N ALA A 66 10.84 8.02 24.98
CA ALA A 66 12.09 8.24 24.30
C ALA A 66 12.46 7.09 23.34
N ALA A 67 12.26 5.83 23.75
CA ALA A 67 12.66 4.67 22.97
C ALA A 67 11.84 4.44 21.68
N PHE A 68 10.65 5.05 21.58
CA PHE A 68 9.78 4.98 20.38
C PHE A 68 9.45 6.36 19.79
N GLU A 69 10.13 7.43 20.23
CA GLU A 69 9.92 8.84 19.83
C GLU A 69 8.52 9.40 20.10
N LEU A 70 7.83 8.84 21.09
CA LEU A 70 6.48 9.28 21.47
C LEU A 70 6.49 10.65 22.15
N ASP A 71 7.65 11.09 22.66
CA ASP A 71 7.85 12.43 23.20
C ASP A 71 7.88 13.52 22.13
N THR A 72 8.08 13.15 20.85
CA THR A 72 8.04 14.08 19.72
C THR A 72 6.63 14.26 19.13
N ILE A 73 5.68 13.38 19.51
CA ILE A 73 4.29 13.42 19.03
C ILE A 73 3.59 14.66 19.57
N GLN A 74 3.06 15.48 18.66
CA GLN A 74 2.34 16.71 19.01
C GLN A 74 0.86 16.40 19.26
N ALA A 75 0.53 16.09 20.51
CA ALA A 75 -0.85 15.95 20.97
C ALA A 75 -1.51 17.32 21.13
N GLN A 76 -2.64 17.53 20.46
CA GLN A 76 -3.39 18.79 20.53
C GLN A 76 -4.89 18.57 20.64
N PRO A 77 -5.57 19.21 21.61
CA PRO A 77 -7.02 19.18 21.68
C PRO A 77 -7.65 19.84 20.45
N ARG A 78 -8.57 19.13 19.79
CA ARG A 78 -9.36 19.65 18.67
C ARG A 78 -10.83 19.28 18.81
N PRO A 79 -11.74 20.28 18.86
CA PRO A 79 -13.17 20.01 18.75
C PRO A 79 -13.48 19.30 17.43
N VAL A 80 -14.36 18.30 17.49
CA VAL A 80 -14.89 17.64 16.32
C VAL A 80 -16.35 18.01 16.10
N SER A 81 -16.69 18.27 14.85
CA SER A 81 -18.05 18.58 14.40
C SER A 81 -18.79 17.29 14.08
N ALA A 82 -20.07 17.24 14.45
CA ALA A 82 -20.91 16.07 14.20
C ALA A 82 -21.11 15.81 12.69
N THR A 83 -21.02 16.85 11.87
CA THR A 83 -21.14 16.78 10.41
C THR A 83 -20.05 17.61 9.74
N VAL A 84 -19.73 17.23 8.52
CA VAL A 84 -18.98 18.01 7.53
C VAL A 84 -20.00 18.80 6.69
N SER A 85 -19.64 19.99 6.24
CA SER A 85 -20.45 20.80 5.31
C SER A 85 -19.95 20.68 3.86
N PRO A 86 -20.81 20.91 2.84
CA PRO A 86 -20.38 20.94 1.45
C PRO A 86 -19.21 21.90 1.19
N GLN A 87 -19.20 23.08 1.83
CA GLN A 87 -18.12 24.05 1.69
C GLN A 87 -16.79 23.53 2.26
N GLN A 88 -16.83 22.71 3.32
CA GLN A 88 -15.63 22.07 3.83
C GLN A 88 -15.12 20.97 2.89
N VAL A 89 -16.00 20.26 2.18
CA VAL A 89 -15.59 19.32 1.13
C VAL A 89 -14.91 20.07 -0.03
N GLU A 90 -15.55 21.14 -0.53
CA GLU A 90 -14.99 21.97 -1.60
C GLU A 90 -13.64 22.59 -1.20
N ALA A 91 -13.48 23.01 0.06
CA ALA A 91 -12.24 23.59 0.57
C ALA A 91 -11.12 22.57 0.86
N ASN A 92 -11.40 21.27 0.72
CA ASN A 92 -10.43 20.18 0.89
C ASN A 92 -10.52 19.19 -0.29
N ASP A 93 -10.73 19.73 -1.49
CA ASP A 93 -10.93 18.95 -2.70
C ASP A 93 -9.78 17.97 -3.00
N ALA A 94 -8.53 18.40 -2.82
CA ALA A 94 -7.37 17.53 -3.03
C ALA A 94 -7.40 16.28 -2.14
N THR A 95 -7.96 16.37 -0.93
CA THR A 95 -8.18 15.20 -0.07
C THR A 95 -9.31 14.33 -0.58
N VAL A 96 -10.47 14.93 -0.88
CA VAL A 96 -11.67 14.19 -1.29
C VAL A 96 -11.48 13.49 -2.64
N SER A 97 -10.82 14.15 -3.58
CA SER A 97 -10.46 13.61 -4.90
C SER A 97 -9.28 12.62 -4.87
N ASN A 98 -8.76 12.30 -3.70
CA ASN A 98 -7.75 11.25 -3.48
C ASN A 98 -8.17 10.24 -2.40
N ILE A 99 -9.45 10.22 -1.99
CA ILE A 99 -9.98 9.17 -1.12
C ILE A 99 -9.84 7.83 -1.85
N ARG A 100 -9.13 6.91 -1.23
CA ARG A 100 -8.82 5.60 -1.81
C ARG A 100 -10.06 4.71 -1.80
N LEU A 101 -10.57 4.40 -2.98
CA LEU A 101 -11.64 3.42 -3.13
C LEU A 101 -11.06 2.01 -3.21
N TRP A 102 -9.91 1.84 -3.88
CA TRP A 102 -9.27 0.55 -4.10
C TRP A 102 -8.51 0.01 -2.89
N ARG A 103 -8.76 -1.27 -2.54
CA ARG A 103 -7.96 -2.03 -1.57
C ARG A 103 -6.83 -2.78 -2.30
N PRO A 104 -5.59 -2.85 -1.77
CA PRO A 104 -4.43 -3.42 -2.47
C PRO A 104 -4.64 -4.84 -3.00
N ASP A 105 -5.16 -5.75 -2.19
CA ASP A 105 -5.42 -7.15 -2.56
C ASP A 105 -6.51 -7.29 -3.64
N ILE A 106 -7.58 -6.49 -3.55
CA ILE A 106 -8.65 -6.45 -4.56
C ILE A 106 -8.12 -5.89 -5.89
N LEU A 107 -7.31 -4.84 -5.84
CA LEU A 107 -6.73 -4.23 -7.03
C LEU A 107 -5.69 -5.15 -7.68
N ARG A 108 -4.95 -5.92 -6.89
CA ARG A 108 -4.03 -6.96 -7.39
C ARG A 108 -4.77 -8.03 -8.19
N GLU A 109 -5.91 -8.52 -7.72
CA GLU A 109 -6.76 -9.47 -8.47
C GLU A 109 -7.21 -8.87 -9.83
N ASN A 110 -7.52 -7.57 -9.85
CA ASN A 110 -7.88 -6.85 -11.06
C ASN A 110 -6.68 -6.74 -12.03
N TYR A 111 -5.49 -6.42 -11.53
CA TYR A 111 -4.26 -6.33 -12.35
C TYR A 111 -3.89 -7.69 -12.94
N GLU A 112 -3.97 -8.76 -12.16
CA GLU A 112 -3.77 -10.14 -12.61
C GLU A 112 -4.75 -10.55 -13.71
N SER A 113 -5.99 -10.09 -13.64
CA SER A 113 -7.01 -10.46 -14.61
C SER A 113 -6.95 -9.61 -15.88
N LEU A 114 -6.71 -8.30 -15.76
CA LEU A 114 -6.81 -7.34 -16.86
C LEU A 114 -5.47 -7.02 -17.52
N GLN A 115 -4.36 -7.14 -16.79
CA GLN A 115 -3.05 -6.59 -17.19
C GLN A 115 -1.90 -7.59 -17.08
N ARG A 116 -2.19 -8.85 -16.72
CA ARG A 116 -1.20 -9.94 -16.78
C ARG A 116 -0.75 -10.21 -18.20
N ILE A 117 -1.67 -10.17 -19.18
CA ILE A 117 -1.43 -10.33 -20.64
C ILE A 117 -0.92 -11.74 -21.05
N ARG A 118 -0.07 -12.39 -20.25
CA ARG A 118 0.47 -13.75 -20.46
C ARG A 118 0.61 -14.49 -19.14
N GLN A 119 0.37 -15.80 -19.17
CA GLN A 119 0.32 -16.65 -17.96
C GLN A 119 1.59 -16.64 -17.10
N TYR A 120 2.76 -16.33 -17.69
CA TYR A 120 4.04 -16.27 -16.96
C TYR A 120 4.31 -14.91 -16.30
N TYR A 121 3.46 -13.89 -16.50
CA TYR A 121 3.55 -12.68 -15.70
C TYR A 121 2.69 -12.79 -14.45
N VAL A 122 3.12 -12.12 -13.39
CA VAL A 122 2.46 -12.07 -12.09
C VAL A 122 2.63 -10.68 -11.47
N PHE A 123 1.70 -10.32 -10.59
CA PHE A 123 1.74 -9.14 -9.73
C PHE A 123 1.70 -9.62 -8.27
N GLN A 124 2.77 -9.37 -7.52
CA GLN A 124 2.91 -9.89 -6.15
C GLN A 124 2.10 -9.06 -5.15
N ASP A 125 2.10 -7.76 -5.33
CA ASP A 125 1.59 -6.76 -4.40
C ASP A 125 1.01 -5.54 -5.16
N VAL A 126 0.48 -4.56 -4.43
CA VAL A 126 0.07 -3.26 -4.99
C VAL A 126 0.38 -2.17 -3.98
N ASP A 127 1.21 -1.22 -4.38
CA ASP A 127 1.71 -0.14 -3.54
C ASP A 127 0.93 1.14 -3.70
N VAL A 128 0.74 1.86 -2.59
CA VAL A 128 0.19 3.22 -2.58
C VAL A 128 1.33 4.24 -2.57
N ASP A 129 1.28 5.16 -3.53
CA ASP A 129 2.24 6.25 -3.64
C ASP A 129 1.60 7.49 -4.28
N ARG A 130 2.33 8.60 -4.37
CA ARG A 130 1.87 9.86 -4.97
C ARG A 130 2.75 10.30 -6.13
N TYR A 131 2.10 10.79 -7.17
CA TYR A 131 2.74 11.32 -8.37
C TYR A 131 2.07 12.63 -8.78
N ASP A 132 2.85 13.49 -9.44
CA ASP A 132 2.29 14.64 -10.14
C ASP A 132 1.81 14.21 -11.52
N LEU A 133 0.51 13.96 -11.64
CA LEU A 133 -0.13 13.55 -12.89
C LEU A 133 -0.82 14.76 -13.52
N ASN A 134 -0.36 15.16 -14.71
CA ASN A 134 -0.89 16.32 -15.44
C ASN A 134 -0.86 17.64 -14.64
N GLY A 135 0.14 17.81 -13.76
CA GLY A 135 0.28 19.00 -12.91
C GLY A 135 -0.57 18.98 -11.64
N GLU A 136 -1.27 17.87 -11.37
CA GLU A 136 -2.01 17.66 -10.13
C GLU A 136 -1.40 16.52 -9.33
N ARG A 137 -1.26 16.72 -8.03
CA ARG A 137 -0.78 15.68 -7.12
C ARG A 137 -1.88 14.64 -6.91
N ARG A 138 -1.60 13.40 -7.32
CA ARG A 138 -2.54 12.28 -7.27
C ARG A 138 -1.93 11.11 -6.52
N VAL A 139 -2.75 10.46 -5.71
CA VAL A 139 -2.39 9.17 -5.12
C VAL A 139 -2.72 8.09 -6.16
N VAL A 140 -1.73 7.25 -6.43
CA VAL A 140 -1.81 6.13 -7.36
C VAL A 140 -1.54 4.84 -6.62
N MET A 141 -2.07 3.76 -7.16
CA MET A 141 -1.69 2.42 -6.79
C MET A 141 -0.91 1.78 -7.93
N LEU A 142 0.28 1.27 -7.64
CA LEU A 142 1.26 0.76 -8.60
C LEU A 142 1.58 -0.70 -8.30
N SER A 143 1.83 -1.51 -9.33
CA SER A 143 2.38 -2.86 -9.15
C SER A 143 3.36 -3.19 -10.26
N ALA A 144 4.49 -3.81 -9.90
CA ALA A 144 5.50 -4.25 -10.85
C ALA A 144 5.07 -5.57 -11.53
N ARG A 145 5.22 -5.66 -12.86
CA ARG A 145 4.89 -6.87 -13.61
C ARG A 145 6.09 -7.82 -13.61
N GLU A 146 6.09 -8.78 -12.70
CA GLU A 146 7.16 -9.77 -12.55
C GLU A 146 6.93 -11.04 -13.39
N VAL A 147 7.95 -11.89 -13.51
CA VAL A 147 7.86 -13.17 -14.23
C VAL A 147 7.89 -14.34 -13.26
N ASN A 148 6.97 -15.29 -13.43
CA ASN A 148 6.96 -16.58 -12.77
C ASN A 148 7.30 -17.70 -13.77
N GLN A 149 8.48 -18.29 -13.62
CA GLN A 149 8.99 -19.35 -14.51
C GLN A 149 8.22 -20.67 -14.38
N ASP A 150 7.48 -20.89 -13.30
CA ASP A 150 6.65 -22.09 -13.13
C ASP A 150 5.31 -21.99 -13.86
N SER A 151 4.92 -20.78 -14.29
CA SER A 151 3.71 -20.52 -15.06
C SER A 151 3.94 -20.46 -16.59
N ILE A 152 5.09 -20.96 -17.06
CA ILE A 152 5.39 -21.06 -18.50
C ILE A 152 4.53 -22.18 -19.14
N PRO A 153 3.68 -21.88 -20.14
CA PRO A 153 2.69 -22.83 -20.67
C PRO A 153 3.26 -23.98 -21.51
N GLY A 154 2.45 -25.04 -21.69
CA GLY A 154 2.58 -26.02 -22.77
C GLY A 154 3.80 -26.96 -22.71
N GLY A 155 4.33 -27.25 -21.51
CA GLY A 155 5.59 -27.99 -21.37
C GLY A 155 6.82 -27.16 -21.76
N GLY A 156 6.63 -25.87 -22.02
CA GLY A 156 7.69 -24.91 -22.37
C GLY A 156 8.61 -24.54 -21.20
N ALA A 157 8.37 -25.08 -20.00
CA ALA A 157 9.19 -24.87 -18.81
C ALA A 157 10.53 -25.66 -18.86
N THR A 158 11.17 -25.73 -20.02
CA THR A 158 12.48 -26.35 -20.22
C THR A 158 13.55 -25.60 -19.42
N TRP A 159 14.68 -26.26 -19.14
CA TRP A 159 15.80 -25.62 -18.44
C TRP A 159 16.24 -24.32 -19.13
N GLN A 160 16.38 -24.36 -20.46
CA GLN A 160 16.73 -23.17 -21.24
C GLN A 160 15.71 -22.05 -21.06
N ASN A 161 14.42 -22.36 -21.10
CA ASN A 161 13.38 -21.33 -20.96
C ASN A 161 13.35 -20.75 -19.55
N LYS A 162 13.41 -21.59 -18.51
CA LYS A 162 13.42 -21.12 -17.11
C LYS A 162 14.63 -20.26 -16.79
N HIS A 163 15.81 -20.62 -17.30
CA HIS A 163 17.06 -20.00 -16.84
C HIS A 163 17.67 -19.00 -17.82
N LEU A 164 17.36 -19.06 -19.13
CA LEU A 164 18.03 -18.25 -20.16
C LEU A 164 17.08 -17.39 -20.99
N VAL A 165 15.77 -17.69 -21.03
CA VAL A 165 14.79 -16.95 -21.86
C VAL A 165 13.85 -16.09 -21.01
N TYR A 166 13.15 -16.70 -20.06
CA TYR A 166 12.18 -16.02 -19.18
C TYR A 166 12.90 -15.50 -17.92
N THR A 167 13.85 -14.61 -18.13
CA THR A 167 14.76 -14.14 -17.09
C THR A 167 14.21 -12.98 -16.28
N HIS A 168 13.27 -12.20 -16.79
CA HIS A 168 12.78 -10.96 -16.17
C HIS A 168 11.29 -10.72 -16.40
N GLY A 169 10.67 -9.95 -15.50
CA GLY A 169 9.36 -9.33 -15.71
C GLY A 169 9.48 -8.06 -16.55
N PHE A 170 8.37 -7.44 -16.95
CA PHE A 170 8.41 -6.30 -17.88
C PHE A 170 7.30 -5.28 -17.63
N GLY A 171 7.70 -4.08 -17.19
CA GLY A 171 6.82 -2.94 -16.96
C GLY A 171 6.15 -2.95 -15.59
N ALA A 172 5.23 -2.01 -15.39
CA ALA A 172 4.39 -1.88 -14.22
C ALA A 172 2.99 -1.43 -14.65
N VAL A 173 2.03 -1.53 -13.74
CA VAL A 173 0.63 -1.10 -13.95
C VAL A 173 0.27 -0.13 -12.84
N ALA A 174 -0.39 0.98 -13.18
CA ALA A 174 -0.85 1.97 -12.21
C ALA A 174 -2.30 2.38 -12.44
N ALA A 175 -3.03 2.63 -11.36
CA ALA A 175 -4.37 3.21 -11.37
C ALA A 175 -4.51 4.30 -10.29
N PRO A 176 -5.23 5.41 -10.54
CA PRO A 176 -5.60 6.33 -9.48
C PRO A 176 -6.46 5.65 -8.43
N VAL A 177 -6.29 6.04 -7.17
CA VAL A 177 -6.95 5.35 -6.05
C VAL A 177 -8.47 5.53 -6.00
N ASN A 178 -9.01 6.56 -6.67
CA ASN A 178 -10.39 7.02 -6.50
C ASN A 178 -11.28 6.85 -7.75
N THR A 179 -10.79 6.21 -8.81
CA THR A 179 -11.51 6.10 -10.09
C THR A 179 -11.83 4.66 -10.47
N ALA A 180 -13.01 4.46 -11.04
CA ALA A 180 -13.42 3.21 -11.67
C ALA A 180 -14.15 3.51 -12.99
N THR A 181 -14.14 2.53 -13.89
CA THR A 181 -14.96 2.51 -15.11
C THR A 181 -16.44 2.38 -14.78
N ALA A 182 -17.31 2.59 -15.77
CA ALA A 182 -18.76 2.43 -15.59
C ALA A 182 -19.15 1.00 -15.17
N GLU A 183 -18.35 0.02 -15.57
CA GLU A 183 -18.51 -1.39 -15.23
C GLU A 183 -18.00 -1.71 -13.81
N GLY A 184 -17.20 -0.83 -13.21
CA GLY A 184 -16.62 -1.01 -11.87
C GLY A 184 -15.20 -1.58 -11.87
N ALA A 185 -14.54 -1.71 -13.02
CA ALA A 185 -13.13 -2.07 -13.14
C ALA A 185 -12.21 -0.85 -12.90
N PRO A 186 -10.93 -1.02 -12.48
CA PRO A 186 -10.02 0.10 -12.29
C PRO A 186 -9.73 0.84 -13.60
N GLN A 187 -9.57 2.15 -13.51
CA GLN A 187 -9.11 2.97 -14.62
C GLN A 187 -7.59 3.08 -14.57
N PHE A 188 -6.90 2.57 -15.59
CA PHE A 188 -5.44 2.60 -15.63
C PHE A 188 -4.89 3.96 -16.07
N THR A 189 -3.79 4.37 -15.45
CA THR A 189 -2.95 5.49 -15.87
C THR A 189 -1.65 5.02 -16.50
N LEU A 190 -1.15 3.85 -16.11
CA LEU A 190 -0.05 3.11 -16.74
C LEU A 190 -0.50 1.67 -16.98
N SER A 191 -0.42 1.18 -18.22
CA SER A 191 -0.90 -0.16 -18.58
C SER A 191 -0.18 -0.73 -19.81
N ASP A 192 -0.56 -1.95 -20.19
CA ASP A 192 -0.13 -2.69 -21.38
C ASP A 192 1.33 -3.15 -21.38
N ILE A 193 1.74 -3.78 -22.49
CA ILE A 193 3.09 -4.27 -22.75
C ILE A 193 3.47 -4.01 -24.23
N PRO A 194 4.45 -3.13 -24.53
CA PRO A 194 5.23 -2.34 -23.58
C PRO A 194 4.35 -1.34 -22.79
N PRO A 195 4.78 -0.93 -21.58
CA PRO A 195 3.97 -0.06 -20.73
C PRO A 195 3.79 1.31 -21.38
N VAL A 196 2.56 1.83 -21.35
CA VAL A 196 2.18 3.15 -21.86
C VAL A 196 1.39 3.91 -20.81
N GLY A 197 1.66 5.22 -20.70
CA GLY A 197 0.92 6.11 -19.80
C GLY A 197 1.81 6.85 -18.81
N GLN A 198 1.26 7.13 -17.63
CA GLN A 198 1.86 7.93 -16.56
C GLN A 198 1.76 7.19 -15.21
N PRO A 199 2.78 7.27 -14.34
CA PRO A 199 4.11 7.87 -14.56
C PRO A 199 4.88 7.18 -15.70
N PRO A 200 5.79 7.88 -16.40
CA PRO A 200 6.46 7.34 -17.57
C PRO A 200 7.41 6.21 -17.18
N LEU A 201 7.35 5.09 -17.92
CA LEU A 201 8.20 3.91 -17.70
C LEU A 201 8.83 3.44 -19.01
N ASP A 202 9.82 4.18 -19.49
CA ASP A 202 10.46 3.99 -20.79
C ASP A 202 11.95 3.67 -20.71
N VAL A 203 12.56 3.71 -19.52
CA VAL A 203 13.99 3.45 -19.32
C VAL A 203 14.19 2.10 -18.63
N GLN A 204 14.68 1.09 -19.39
CA GLN A 204 14.94 -0.25 -18.86
C GLN A 204 13.77 -0.83 -18.03
N PRO A 205 12.58 -1.02 -18.61
CA PRO A 205 11.38 -1.48 -17.90
C PRO A 205 11.46 -2.96 -17.44
N ARG A 206 12.63 -3.60 -17.56
CA ARG A 206 12.84 -5.01 -17.25
C ARG A 206 13.10 -5.19 -15.77
N ILE A 207 12.38 -6.13 -15.16
CA ILE A 207 12.45 -6.43 -13.73
C ILE A 207 13.17 -7.76 -13.54
N TYR A 208 14.48 -7.67 -13.30
CA TYR A 208 15.33 -8.82 -12.98
C TYR A 208 15.32 -9.13 -11.48
N TYR A 209 15.16 -8.11 -10.64
CA TYR A 209 15.08 -8.19 -9.19
C TYR A 209 13.74 -7.62 -8.74
N GLY A 210 13.00 -8.39 -7.94
CA GLY A 210 11.63 -8.08 -7.54
C GLY A 210 11.23 -8.88 -6.30
N GLU A 211 9.95 -9.11 -6.09
CA GLU A 211 9.40 -9.77 -4.91
C GLU A 211 8.91 -11.19 -5.21
N ASN A 212 9.08 -11.68 -6.44
CA ASN A 212 8.64 -13.02 -6.79
C ASN A 212 9.48 -14.14 -6.13
N ARG A 213 9.02 -14.60 -4.96
CA ARG A 213 9.53 -15.76 -4.22
C ARG A 213 9.40 -17.10 -4.96
N ALA A 214 8.45 -17.22 -5.87
CA ALA A 214 8.22 -18.43 -6.66
C ALA A 214 9.09 -18.51 -7.93
N GLY A 215 9.99 -17.54 -8.12
CA GLY A 215 10.88 -17.51 -9.27
C GLY A 215 11.95 -18.61 -9.26
N ALA A 216 12.56 -18.84 -10.43
CA ALA A 216 13.71 -19.73 -10.54
C ALA A 216 14.85 -19.26 -9.60
N PRO A 217 15.52 -20.18 -8.85
CA PRO A 217 16.53 -19.81 -7.84
C PRO A 217 17.76 -19.10 -8.44
N PHE A 218 17.95 -19.24 -9.74
CA PHE A 218 18.91 -18.47 -10.52
C PHE A 218 18.41 -18.29 -11.96
N VAL A 219 18.93 -17.27 -12.64
CA VAL A 219 18.91 -17.17 -14.11
C VAL A 219 20.29 -16.81 -14.61
N VAL A 220 20.59 -17.10 -15.88
CA VAL A 220 21.83 -16.68 -16.52
C VAL A 220 21.48 -15.73 -17.64
N VAL A 221 22.11 -14.57 -17.61
CA VAL A 221 21.91 -13.46 -18.55
C VAL A 221 23.16 -13.23 -19.38
N ASP A 222 23.01 -12.45 -20.46
CA ASP A 222 24.08 -12.22 -21.44
C ASP A 222 24.64 -13.54 -22.00
N THR A 223 23.73 -14.34 -22.56
CA THR A 223 23.99 -15.71 -23.05
C THR A 223 23.92 -15.77 -24.58
N GLY A 224 24.26 -16.92 -25.16
CA GLY A 224 24.08 -17.18 -26.60
C GLY A 224 22.62 -17.19 -27.07
N THR A 225 21.65 -17.11 -26.15
CA THR A 225 20.21 -16.98 -26.43
C THR A 225 19.71 -15.64 -25.92
N LYS A 226 18.84 -14.97 -26.70
CA LYS A 226 18.18 -13.74 -26.28
C LYS A 226 17.10 -14.00 -25.23
N GLU A 227 16.94 -13.02 -24.35
CA GLU A 227 15.96 -13.01 -23.27
C GLU A 227 14.63 -12.45 -23.82
N LEU A 228 13.51 -13.01 -23.39
CA LEU A 228 12.19 -12.57 -23.85
C LEU A 228 11.76 -11.34 -23.06
N ASP A 229 11.50 -10.23 -23.75
CA ASP A 229 10.89 -9.05 -23.15
C ASP A 229 9.38 -9.25 -23.06
N TYR A 230 8.73 -9.50 -24.20
CA TYR A 230 7.30 -9.77 -24.34
C TYR A 230 6.94 -10.33 -25.73
N ALA A 231 5.72 -10.86 -25.87
CA ALA A 231 5.16 -11.24 -27.16
C ALA A 231 4.29 -10.10 -27.73
N SER A 232 4.59 -9.64 -28.95
CA SER A 232 4.01 -8.41 -29.55
C SER A 232 2.49 -8.39 -29.71
N THR A 233 1.83 -9.55 -29.89
CA THR A 233 0.35 -9.66 -29.93
C THR A 233 -0.10 -11.07 -29.54
N GLU A 234 -1.30 -11.19 -28.97
CA GLU A 234 -1.93 -12.49 -28.69
C GLU A 234 -2.13 -13.27 -30.00
N GLY A 235 -1.63 -14.51 -30.04
CA GLY A 235 -1.64 -15.33 -31.26
C GLY A 235 -0.56 -15.04 -32.30
N SER A 236 0.29 -14.02 -32.08
CA SER A 236 1.46 -13.76 -32.95
C SER A 236 2.70 -14.56 -32.51
N SER A 237 3.53 -14.99 -33.46
CA SER A 237 4.85 -15.58 -33.20
C SER A 237 5.95 -14.52 -33.05
N GLN A 238 5.63 -13.23 -33.16
CA GLN A 238 6.60 -12.15 -33.05
C GLN A 238 6.92 -11.85 -31.59
N GLN A 239 8.10 -12.29 -31.17
CA GLN A 239 8.67 -12.05 -29.85
C GLN A 239 9.60 -10.85 -29.89
N VAL A 240 9.46 -9.95 -28.92
CA VAL A 240 10.45 -8.90 -28.65
C VAL A 240 11.42 -9.46 -27.63
N SER A 241 12.70 -9.36 -27.94
CA SER A 241 13.76 -9.98 -27.13
C SER A 241 14.95 -9.06 -27.03
N SER A 242 15.65 -9.16 -25.91
CA SER A 242 16.80 -8.34 -25.58
C SER A 242 17.97 -9.20 -25.08
N THR A 243 19.09 -8.53 -24.82
CA THR A 243 20.23 -9.10 -24.12
C THR A 243 20.49 -8.18 -22.94
N TYR A 244 20.72 -8.77 -21.77
CA TYR A 244 21.05 -8.00 -20.57
C TYR A 244 22.35 -7.20 -20.74
N GLU A 245 22.30 -5.91 -20.41
CA GLU A 245 23.43 -4.96 -20.49
C GLU A 245 23.81 -4.41 -19.11
N GLY A 246 23.13 -4.86 -18.05
CA GLY A 246 23.37 -4.39 -16.68
C GLY A 246 24.64 -4.96 -16.05
N LYS A 247 25.05 -4.34 -14.95
CA LYS A 247 26.22 -4.77 -14.16
C LYS A 247 25.90 -5.85 -13.12
N GLY A 248 24.62 -6.17 -12.93
CA GLY A 248 24.14 -7.12 -11.94
C GLY A 248 24.65 -8.54 -12.15
N GLY A 249 24.58 -9.35 -11.09
CA GLY A 249 24.99 -10.75 -11.14
C GLY A 249 26.50 -11.02 -11.09
N ILE A 250 26.81 -12.30 -10.93
CA ILE A 250 28.17 -12.80 -10.77
C ILE A 250 28.66 -13.32 -12.13
N PRO A 251 29.81 -12.87 -12.67
CA PRO A 251 30.36 -13.40 -13.91
C PRO A 251 30.66 -14.90 -13.78
N ILE A 252 30.06 -15.72 -14.65
CA ILE A 252 30.20 -17.18 -14.63
C ILE A 252 31.04 -17.75 -15.77
N GLY A 253 31.73 -16.89 -16.52
CA GLY A 253 32.70 -17.33 -17.51
C GLY A 253 33.74 -18.30 -16.94
N GLY A 254 34.12 -19.29 -17.75
CA GLY A 254 35.11 -20.31 -17.41
C GLY A 254 34.58 -21.55 -16.67
N PHE A 255 35.23 -22.69 -16.94
CA PHE A 255 34.81 -24.01 -16.47
C PHE A 255 34.68 -24.12 -14.94
N PHE A 256 35.64 -23.57 -14.17
CA PHE A 256 35.66 -23.71 -12.72
C PHE A 256 34.47 -23.03 -12.02
N LYS A 257 34.14 -21.79 -12.41
CA LYS A 257 32.97 -21.08 -11.84
C LYS A 257 31.67 -21.80 -12.17
N ARG A 258 31.54 -22.26 -13.42
CA ARG A 258 30.40 -23.06 -13.86
C ARG A 258 30.27 -24.36 -13.06
N ALA A 259 31.37 -25.04 -12.77
CA ALA A 259 31.37 -26.25 -11.94
C ALA A 259 30.92 -25.97 -10.51
N LEU A 260 31.36 -24.85 -9.90
CA LEU A 260 30.92 -24.46 -8.56
C LEU A 260 29.42 -24.16 -8.50
N PHE A 261 28.90 -23.41 -9.47
CA PHE A 261 27.46 -23.12 -9.51
C PHE A 261 26.63 -24.35 -9.85
N ALA A 262 27.11 -25.22 -10.76
CA ALA A 262 26.48 -26.51 -11.03
C ALA A 262 26.40 -27.38 -9.77
N TRP A 263 27.44 -27.38 -8.93
CA TRP A 263 27.40 -28.06 -7.64
C TRP A 263 26.43 -27.40 -6.64
N ARG A 264 26.49 -26.06 -6.50
CA ARG A 264 25.65 -25.28 -5.58
C ARG A 264 24.15 -25.41 -5.84
N PHE A 265 23.76 -25.43 -7.11
CA PHE A 265 22.37 -25.56 -7.54
C PHE A 265 21.98 -26.99 -7.92
N ARG A 266 22.94 -27.94 -7.85
CA ARG A 266 22.78 -29.34 -8.28
C ARG A 266 22.26 -29.43 -9.73
N ASP A 267 22.80 -28.59 -10.60
CA ASP A 267 22.35 -28.42 -11.98
C ASP A 267 23.51 -28.55 -12.97
N VAL A 268 23.58 -29.72 -13.63
CA VAL A 268 24.64 -30.04 -14.60
C VAL A 268 24.59 -29.14 -15.84
N ASN A 269 23.43 -28.58 -16.18
CA ASN A 269 23.27 -27.76 -17.39
C ASN A 269 24.11 -26.46 -17.32
N LEU A 270 24.32 -25.92 -16.11
CA LEU A 270 25.24 -24.80 -15.90
C LEU A 270 26.68 -25.13 -16.37
N LEU A 271 27.09 -26.40 -16.27
CA LEU A 271 28.41 -26.86 -16.68
C LEU A 271 28.48 -27.20 -18.17
N ILE A 272 27.45 -27.84 -18.73
CA ILE A 272 27.51 -28.42 -20.08
C ILE A 272 26.85 -27.57 -21.18
N SER A 273 26.02 -26.59 -20.83
CA SER A 273 25.31 -25.77 -21.83
C SER A 273 26.28 -24.91 -22.65
N GLY A 274 26.27 -25.05 -23.98
CA GLY A 274 27.04 -24.21 -24.89
C GLY A 274 26.51 -22.77 -25.02
N LEU A 275 25.33 -22.48 -24.45
CA LEU A 275 24.74 -21.14 -24.46
C LEU A 275 25.37 -20.22 -23.41
N ILE A 276 25.99 -20.77 -22.36
CA ILE A 276 26.69 -19.99 -21.35
C ILE A 276 28.07 -19.64 -21.90
N GLN A 277 28.30 -18.35 -22.12
CA GLN A 277 29.50 -17.77 -22.70
C GLN A 277 30.38 -17.11 -21.63
N ASP A 278 31.55 -16.61 -22.01
CA ASP A 278 32.51 -16.06 -21.05
C ASP A 278 32.07 -14.73 -20.41
N ASN A 279 31.22 -13.98 -21.12
CA ASN A 279 30.57 -12.75 -20.65
C ASN A 279 29.32 -13.00 -19.79
N SER A 280 28.76 -14.23 -19.83
CA SER A 280 27.52 -14.54 -19.12
C SER A 280 27.62 -14.34 -17.61
N ARG A 281 26.50 -13.91 -17.01
CA ARG A 281 26.39 -13.63 -15.58
C ARG A 281 25.25 -14.43 -14.98
N ILE A 282 25.45 -15.00 -13.80
CA ILE A 282 24.39 -15.65 -13.04
C ILE A 282 23.78 -14.64 -12.08
N LEU A 283 22.46 -14.49 -12.15
CA LEU A 283 21.68 -13.69 -11.20
C LEU A 283 21.11 -14.64 -10.14
N ILE A 284 21.37 -14.33 -8.88
CA ILE A 284 20.93 -15.08 -7.69
C ILE A 284 20.42 -14.08 -6.64
N PHE A 285 19.63 -14.56 -5.66
CA PHE A 285 18.95 -13.69 -4.67
C PHE A 285 18.24 -12.54 -5.39
N ARG A 286 17.34 -12.95 -6.29
CA ARG A 286 16.56 -12.05 -7.14
C ARG A 286 15.36 -11.47 -6.40
N ASP A 287 14.79 -12.28 -5.51
CA ASP A 287 13.88 -11.79 -4.50
C ASP A 287 14.61 -10.79 -3.60
N ILE A 288 14.14 -9.55 -3.59
CA ILE A 288 14.69 -8.47 -2.78
C ILE A 288 14.57 -8.77 -1.29
N GLN A 289 13.52 -9.50 -0.88
CA GLN A 289 13.27 -9.88 0.51
C GLN A 289 14.28 -10.90 1.02
N ASP A 290 14.90 -11.67 0.14
CA ASP A 290 16.06 -12.51 0.45
C ASP A 290 17.39 -11.75 0.34
N ARG A 291 17.50 -10.85 -0.64
CA ARG A 291 18.76 -10.19 -1.02
C ARG A 291 19.22 -9.16 0.00
N VAL A 292 18.31 -8.26 0.38
CA VAL A 292 18.61 -7.09 1.19
C VAL A 292 19.00 -7.47 2.63
N PRO A 293 18.26 -8.35 3.35
CA PRO A 293 18.63 -8.75 4.70
C PRO A 293 19.92 -9.56 4.74
N LYS A 294 20.28 -10.22 3.63
CA LYS A 294 21.52 -10.99 3.54
C LYS A 294 22.77 -10.11 3.50
N ALA A 295 22.65 -8.89 2.99
CA ALA A 295 23.73 -7.91 2.99
C ALA A 295 23.79 -7.11 4.31
N ALA A 296 22.66 -6.92 5.00
CA ALA A 296 22.60 -6.20 6.28
C ALA A 296 21.71 -6.94 7.32
N PRO A 297 22.13 -8.11 7.83
CA PRO A 297 21.29 -8.98 8.68
C PRO A 297 21.06 -8.45 10.09
N PHE A 298 21.71 -7.35 10.46
CA PHE A 298 21.61 -6.70 11.76
C PHE A 298 20.53 -5.61 11.79
N LEU A 299 19.88 -5.32 10.66
CA LEU A 299 18.68 -4.48 10.59
C LEU A 299 17.43 -5.36 10.64
N THR A 300 16.37 -4.85 11.23
CA THR A 300 15.00 -5.38 11.05
C THR A 300 14.40 -4.69 9.84
N PHE A 301 13.58 -5.38 9.05
CA PHE A 301 12.99 -4.80 7.84
C PHE A 301 11.47 -4.72 7.98
N ASP A 302 10.86 -3.71 7.38
CA ASP A 302 9.40 -3.63 7.26
C ASP A 302 8.86 -4.87 6.53
N SER A 303 7.60 -5.22 6.77
CA SER A 303 6.97 -6.36 6.10
C SER A 303 6.77 -6.16 4.60
N ASP A 304 6.67 -4.90 4.14
CA ASP A 304 6.20 -4.56 2.79
C ASP A 304 7.15 -3.55 2.11
N PRO A 305 8.10 -4.01 1.28
CA PRO A 305 8.80 -3.10 0.37
C PRO A 305 7.82 -2.56 -0.67
N TYR A 306 8.17 -1.46 -1.35
CA TYR A 306 7.28 -0.84 -2.32
C TYR A 306 8.00 -0.41 -3.60
N ALA A 307 7.33 -0.57 -4.73
CA ALA A 307 7.76 -0.09 -6.03
C ALA A 307 7.48 1.42 -6.20
N ALA A 308 8.45 2.11 -6.81
CA ALA A 308 8.30 3.46 -7.32
C ALA A 308 8.93 3.57 -8.71
N ILE A 309 8.38 4.45 -9.55
CA ILE A 309 8.94 4.75 -10.87
C ILE A 309 9.78 6.02 -10.75
N VAL A 310 11.11 5.86 -10.85
CA VAL A 310 12.09 6.94 -10.66
C VAL A 310 13.00 7.02 -11.88
N GLY A 311 12.95 8.13 -12.60
CA GLY A 311 13.74 8.37 -13.79
C GLY A 311 13.39 7.40 -14.93
N GLY A 312 12.11 7.04 -15.04
CA GLY A 312 11.63 6.07 -16.03
C GLY A 312 11.98 4.61 -15.73
N ARG A 313 12.47 4.31 -14.52
CA ARG A 313 12.87 2.96 -14.06
C ARG A 313 12.06 2.52 -12.85
N VAL A 314 11.81 1.22 -12.72
CA VAL A 314 11.26 0.65 -11.48
C VAL A 314 12.38 0.54 -10.44
N LYS A 315 12.13 1.09 -9.26
CA LYS A 315 12.98 0.91 -8.07
C LYS A 315 12.12 0.42 -6.91
N TRP A 316 12.67 -0.51 -6.16
CA TRP A 316 12.09 -0.94 -4.89
C TRP A 316 12.66 -0.08 -3.77
N ILE A 317 11.81 0.36 -2.87
CA ILE A 317 12.19 1.07 -1.65
C ILE A 317 11.72 0.22 -0.48
N TRP A 318 12.58 -0.02 0.49
CA TRP A 318 12.28 -0.87 1.63
C TRP A 318 12.76 -0.24 2.92
N ASP A 319 11.84 -0.07 3.85
CA ASP A 319 12.11 0.53 5.14
C ASP A 319 12.80 -0.46 6.07
N ALA A 320 13.84 0.01 6.76
CA ALA A 320 14.63 -0.80 7.66
C ALA A 320 14.87 -0.07 8.99
N TYR A 321 14.85 -0.86 10.05
CA TYR A 321 14.82 -0.44 11.43
C TYR A 321 16.05 -0.90 12.18
N THR A 322 16.55 -0.04 13.05
CA THR A 322 17.32 -0.51 14.20
C THR A 322 16.38 -0.83 15.34
N THR A 323 16.56 -2.00 15.94
CA THR A 323 15.74 -2.50 17.04
C THR A 323 16.62 -3.03 18.17
N THR A 324 16.11 -2.99 19.39
CA THR A 324 16.66 -3.74 20.53
C THR A 324 15.56 -4.00 21.55
N ASP A 325 15.74 -5.04 22.36
CA ASP A 325 14.99 -5.36 23.57
C ASP A 325 15.74 -4.92 24.85
N GLY A 326 16.89 -4.24 24.70
CA GLY A 326 17.78 -3.85 25.79
C GLY A 326 17.69 -2.39 26.25
N TYR A 327 16.71 -1.60 25.78
CA TYR A 327 16.62 -0.19 26.15
C TYR A 327 16.16 0.00 27.61
N PRO A 328 16.95 0.67 28.48
CA PRO A 328 16.63 0.78 29.89
C PRO A 328 15.28 1.41 30.18
N TYR A 329 14.50 0.79 31.07
CA TYR A 329 13.18 1.24 31.52
C TYR A 329 12.08 1.30 30.45
N SER A 330 12.37 1.03 29.18
CA SER A 330 11.36 1.02 28.13
C SER A 330 10.50 -0.25 28.20
N GLN A 331 9.20 -0.11 27.94
CA GLN A 331 8.26 -1.21 27.87
C GLN A 331 8.48 -2.04 26.61
N GLU A 332 8.64 -3.34 26.80
CA GLU A 332 8.67 -4.32 25.71
C GLU A 332 7.32 -4.38 24.99
N VAL A 333 7.40 -4.40 23.66
CA VAL A 333 6.32 -4.61 22.72
C VAL A 333 6.50 -5.97 22.04
N PRO A 334 5.50 -6.86 22.11
CA PRO A 334 5.39 -7.98 21.19
C PRO A 334 5.05 -7.44 19.80
N LEU A 335 6.01 -7.50 18.88
CA LEU A 335 5.86 -6.96 17.53
C LEU A 335 4.72 -7.65 16.78
N ASP A 336 4.53 -8.96 17.01
CA ASP A 336 3.42 -9.74 16.45
C ASP A 336 2.02 -9.17 16.76
N GLN A 337 1.87 -8.54 17.92
CA GLN A 337 0.60 -7.94 18.35
C GLN A 337 0.48 -6.48 17.93
N ALA A 338 1.61 -5.78 17.80
CA ALA A 338 1.65 -4.38 17.43
C ALA A 338 1.50 -4.18 15.92
N THR A 339 1.89 -5.14 15.08
CA THR A 339 1.86 -5.03 13.61
C THR A 339 1.01 -6.10 12.92
N PRO A 340 -0.26 -6.31 13.32
CA PRO A 340 -1.11 -7.30 12.66
C PRO A 340 -1.40 -6.87 11.21
N LEU A 341 -1.33 -7.83 10.28
CA LEU A 341 -1.67 -7.63 8.87
C LEU A 341 -3.06 -8.20 8.56
N ASP A 342 -3.39 -9.34 9.14
CA ASP A 342 -4.68 -10.04 9.03
C ASP A 342 -4.84 -11.04 10.21
N ALA A 343 -5.95 -11.76 10.28
CA ALA A 343 -6.21 -12.78 11.29
C ALA A 343 -5.11 -13.87 11.27
N GLY A 344 -4.25 -13.83 12.29
CA GLY A 344 -3.13 -14.78 12.44
C GLY A 344 -1.90 -14.46 11.59
N GLN A 345 -1.83 -13.27 10.98
CA GLN A 345 -0.67 -12.77 10.24
C GLN A 345 -0.16 -11.47 10.85
N SER A 346 1.16 -11.34 10.98
CA SER A 346 1.83 -10.13 11.46
C SER A 346 2.92 -9.70 10.48
N GLY A 347 3.19 -8.40 10.43
CA GLY A 347 4.26 -7.82 9.62
C GLY A 347 5.64 -8.03 10.26
N LEU A 348 5.77 -7.69 11.55
CA LEU A 348 6.97 -7.90 12.34
C LEU A 348 6.79 -9.01 13.36
N HIS A 349 7.92 -9.59 13.79
CA HIS A 349 7.96 -10.73 14.70
C HIS A 349 8.94 -10.52 15.84
N GLY A 350 8.63 -11.10 17.00
CA GLY A 350 9.49 -11.06 18.18
C GLY A 350 9.15 -9.91 19.12
N THR A 351 10.16 -9.43 19.86
CA THR A 351 9.99 -8.41 20.90
C THR A 351 11.00 -7.28 20.69
N ALA A 352 10.57 -6.05 20.91
CA ALA A 352 11.45 -4.88 20.96
C ALA A 352 10.99 -3.92 22.06
N ASN A 353 11.91 -3.17 22.65
CA ASN A 353 11.61 -2.03 23.51
C ASN A 353 12.27 -0.73 23.00
N TYR A 354 12.82 -0.75 21.79
CA TYR A 354 13.34 0.40 21.06
C TYR A 354 13.25 0.13 19.57
N MET A 355 12.87 1.15 18.80
CA MET A 355 12.77 1.06 17.35
C MET A 355 12.94 2.43 16.68
N ARG A 356 13.67 2.48 15.56
CA ARG A 356 13.85 3.69 14.72
C ARG A 356 13.78 3.34 13.25
N ASN A 357 13.22 4.23 12.43
CA ASN A 357 13.26 4.18 10.95
C ASN A 357 14.62 4.65 10.45
N SER A 358 15.67 3.88 10.74
CA SER A 358 17.04 4.35 10.56
C SER A 358 17.52 4.31 9.12
N VAL A 359 16.95 3.43 8.27
CA VAL A 359 17.47 3.21 6.91
C VAL A 359 16.35 3.06 5.88
N LYS A 360 16.51 3.71 4.72
CA LYS A 360 15.75 3.43 3.48
C LYS A 360 16.64 2.64 2.54
N VAL A 361 16.29 1.39 2.23
CA VAL A 361 17.03 0.59 1.25
C VAL A 361 16.39 0.75 -0.12
N VAL A 362 17.19 1.06 -1.13
CA VAL A 362 16.69 1.19 -2.51
C VAL A 362 17.36 0.15 -3.40
N VAL A 363 16.56 -0.62 -4.13
CA VAL A 363 17.01 -1.65 -5.06
C VAL A 363 16.58 -1.30 -6.49
N ASP A 364 17.53 -1.18 -7.40
CA ASP A 364 17.21 -1.02 -8.83
C ASP A 364 16.70 -2.37 -9.39
N ALA A 365 15.48 -2.39 -9.93
CA ALA A 365 14.84 -3.61 -10.40
C ALA A 365 15.58 -4.25 -11.60
N TYR A 366 16.37 -3.47 -12.34
CA TYR A 366 17.09 -3.94 -13.53
C TYR A 366 18.40 -4.64 -13.17
N ASP A 367 19.22 -4.04 -12.30
CA ASP A 367 20.57 -4.59 -11.99
C ASP A 367 20.80 -5.04 -10.55
N GLY A 368 19.83 -4.83 -9.66
CA GLY A 368 19.88 -5.26 -8.27
C GLY A 368 20.91 -4.50 -7.44
N THR A 369 21.37 -3.32 -7.90
CA THR A 369 22.16 -2.40 -7.08
C THR A 369 21.34 -2.01 -5.87
N MET A 370 21.91 -2.20 -4.68
CA MET A 370 21.30 -1.82 -3.41
C MET A 370 22.01 -0.58 -2.86
N THR A 371 21.24 0.39 -2.38
CA THR A 371 21.78 1.57 -1.67
C THR A 371 21.05 1.70 -0.34
N TYR A 372 21.80 1.76 0.77
CA TYR A 372 21.25 1.86 2.13
C TYR A 372 21.35 3.32 2.58
N TYR A 373 20.29 4.09 2.43
CA TYR A 373 20.25 5.49 2.83
C TYR A 373 19.95 5.64 4.33
N VAL A 374 20.83 6.29 5.09
CA VAL A 374 20.63 6.53 6.53
C VAL A 374 19.66 7.68 6.73
N ALA A 375 18.42 7.36 7.13
CA ALA A 375 17.31 8.29 7.27
C ALA A 375 17.30 9.01 8.63
N ASP A 376 17.64 8.30 9.71
CA ASP A 376 17.79 8.88 11.04
C ASP A 376 19.27 8.97 11.41
N THR A 377 19.86 10.14 11.18
CA THR A 377 21.26 10.41 11.54
C THR A 377 21.47 10.65 13.03
N THR A 378 20.40 10.63 13.85
CA THR A 378 20.48 10.81 15.29
C THR A 378 20.53 9.50 16.05
N ASP A 379 19.98 8.42 15.49
CA ASP A 379 19.94 7.09 16.08
C ASP A 379 21.35 6.56 16.48
N PRO A 380 21.57 6.22 17.76
CA PRO A 380 22.85 5.69 18.21
C PRO A 380 23.17 4.30 17.66
N ILE A 381 22.17 3.46 17.34
CA ILE A 381 22.42 2.10 16.87
C ILE A 381 22.94 2.14 15.43
N ILE A 382 22.31 2.91 14.54
CA ILE A 382 22.79 3.02 13.16
C ILE A 382 24.19 3.63 13.09
N LYS A 383 24.52 4.61 13.95
CA LYS A 383 25.88 5.18 14.03
C LYS A 383 26.94 4.13 14.34
N VAL A 384 26.64 3.14 15.17
CA VAL A 384 27.58 2.03 15.45
C VAL A 384 27.80 1.20 14.18
N TRP A 385 26.73 0.94 13.42
CA TRP A 385 26.83 0.18 12.18
C TRP A 385 27.50 0.97 11.05
N GLU A 386 27.28 2.27 10.92
CA GLU A 386 28.01 3.15 10.00
C GLU A 386 29.52 3.10 10.27
N ASN A 387 29.92 3.11 11.54
CA ASN A 387 31.34 3.00 11.91
C ASN A 387 31.92 1.61 11.60
N ALA A 388 31.13 0.54 11.75
CA ALA A 388 31.57 -0.82 11.48
C ALA A 388 31.63 -1.13 9.97
N PHE A 389 30.74 -0.54 9.17
CA PHE A 389 30.57 -0.80 7.74
C PHE A 389 30.44 0.51 6.93
N PRO A 390 31.49 1.35 6.86
CA PRO A 390 31.41 2.69 6.29
C PRO A 390 31.05 2.70 4.79
N ASP A 391 31.38 1.65 4.04
CA ASP A 391 31.08 1.56 2.60
C ASP A 391 29.66 1.06 2.30
N LEU A 392 28.91 0.57 3.30
CA LEU A 392 27.56 0.04 3.11
C LEU A 392 26.51 1.16 3.06
N PHE A 393 26.71 2.20 3.86
CA PHE A 393 25.71 3.23 4.10
C PHE A 393 25.98 4.49 3.28
N THR A 394 24.90 5.11 2.83
CA THR A 394 24.92 6.38 2.11
C THR A 394 24.08 7.39 2.89
N PRO A 395 24.57 8.63 3.09
CA PRO A 395 23.75 9.70 3.65
C PRO A 395 22.46 9.93 2.83
N ILE A 396 21.31 10.11 3.50
CA ILE A 396 20.02 10.27 2.81
C ILE A 396 19.94 11.54 1.95
N ASP A 397 20.73 12.57 2.26
CA ASP A 397 20.84 13.80 1.47
C ASP A 397 21.48 13.58 0.09
N GLN A 398 22.14 12.44 -0.13
CA GLN A 398 22.65 12.03 -1.44
C GLN A 398 21.60 11.30 -2.28
N ALA A 399 20.41 10.98 -1.73
CA ALA A 399 19.32 10.43 -2.52
C ALA A 399 18.87 11.45 -3.59
N PRO A 400 18.77 11.06 -4.88
CA PRO A 400 18.25 11.96 -5.90
C PRO A 400 16.88 12.51 -5.53
N ALA A 401 16.60 13.79 -5.82
CA ALA A 401 15.37 14.45 -5.40
C ALA A 401 14.09 13.69 -5.84
N GLU A 402 14.09 13.15 -7.06
CA GLU A 402 12.98 12.32 -7.57
C GLU A 402 12.81 11.04 -6.73
N LEU A 403 13.89 10.34 -6.37
CA LEU A 403 13.82 9.17 -5.49
C LEU A 403 13.34 9.53 -4.09
N ALA A 404 13.89 10.61 -3.52
CA ALA A 404 13.53 11.06 -2.19
C ALA A 404 12.03 11.40 -2.12
N ALA A 405 11.47 12.02 -3.17
CA ALA A 405 10.05 12.30 -3.28
C ALA A 405 9.15 11.05 -3.20
N HIS A 406 9.70 9.84 -3.31
CA HIS A 406 8.98 8.58 -3.11
C HIS A 406 9.11 8.00 -1.70
N PHE A 407 10.02 8.47 -0.85
CA PHE A 407 10.12 7.98 0.53
C PHE A 407 8.82 8.25 1.30
N ARG A 408 8.37 7.26 2.09
CA ARG A 408 7.17 7.34 2.94
C ARG A 408 7.48 6.97 4.39
N TYR A 409 6.65 7.45 5.32
CA TYR A 409 6.74 7.03 6.71
C TYR A 409 6.20 5.60 6.86
N PRO A 410 6.96 4.66 7.44
CA PRO A 410 6.64 3.23 7.37
C PRO A 410 5.42 2.82 8.20
N GLU A 411 4.64 1.89 7.67
CA GLU A 411 3.41 1.40 8.30
C GLU A 411 3.70 0.63 9.59
N ASN A 412 4.63 -0.33 9.60
CA ASN A 412 4.86 -1.15 10.79
C ASN A 412 5.41 -0.33 11.97
N LEU A 413 6.34 0.61 11.73
CA LEU A 413 6.80 1.51 12.79
C LEU A 413 5.64 2.36 13.33
N PHE A 414 4.81 2.92 12.46
CA PHE A 414 3.68 3.74 12.88
C PHE A 414 2.66 2.94 13.69
N GLN A 415 2.44 1.66 13.34
CA GLN A 415 1.63 0.74 14.14
C GLN A 415 2.25 0.50 15.53
N VAL A 416 3.56 0.25 15.62
CA VAL A 416 4.26 0.08 16.91
C VAL A 416 4.18 1.35 17.76
N GLN A 417 4.38 2.53 17.15
CA GLN A 417 4.25 3.81 17.83
C GLN A 417 2.82 4.06 18.29
N ALA A 418 1.80 3.77 17.46
CA ALA A 418 0.40 3.87 17.84
C ALA A 418 0.05 2.94 19.02
N TYR A 419 0.53 1.70 18.96
CA TYR A 419 0.32 0.70 20.01
C TYR A 419 0.87 1.16 21.36
N GLN A 420 2.07 1.75 21.38
CA GLN A 420 2.64 2.30 22.61
C GLN A 420 1.96 3.62 23.01
N PHE A 421 1.72 4.52 22.06
CA PHE A 421 1.11 5.82 22.31
C PHE A 421 -0.28 5.71 22.95
N ALA A 422 -1.03 4.66 22.60
CA ALA A 422 -2.33 4.34 23.20
C ALA A 422 -2.33 4.35 24.74
N ASN A 423 -1.21 3.97 25.38
CA ASN A 423 -1.06 4.03 26.84
C ASN A 423 -0.13 5.17 27.28
N TYR A 424 0.94 5.43 26.50
CA TYR A 424 2.00 6.36 26.88
C TYR A 424 1.74 7.82 26.50
N HIS A 425 0.58 8.15 25.93
CA HIS A 425 0.07 9.53 25.91
C HIS A 425 -0.28 10.02 27.32
N VAL A 426 -0.58 9.12 28.26
CA VAL A 426 -0.77 9.42 29.68
C VAL A 426 0.59 9.60 30.36
N THR A 427 1.00 10.84 30.60
CA THR A 427 2.34 11.16 31.15
C THR A 427 2.39 11.24 32.67
N GLU A 428 1.25 11.37 33.35
CA GLU A 428 1.18 11.49 34.80
C GLU A 428 1.16 10.10 35.47
N ALA A 429 2.20 9.76 36.24
CA ALA A 429 2.33 8.44 36.86
C ALA A 429 1.13 8.02 37.73
N SER A 430 0.46 8.96 38.39
CA SER A 430 -0.74 8.64 39.18
C SER A 430 -1.94 8.23 38.34
N VAL A 431 -2.08 8.79 37.13
CA VAL A 431 -3.15 8.44 36.19
C VAL A 431 -2.79 7.13 35.49
N PHE A 432 -1.53 7.00 35.04
CA PHE A 432 -1.01 5.80 34.40
C PHE A 432 -1.14 4.56 35.30
N TYR A 433 -0.79 4.67 36.59
CA TYR A 433 -0.95 3.59 37.57
C TYR A 433 -2.40 3.10 37.71
N GLN A 434 -3.35 4.02 37.57
CA GLN A 434 -4.79 3.71 37.64
C GLN A 434 -5.33 3.13 36.32
N LYS A 435 -4.51 3.12 35.26
CA LYS A 435 -4.91 2.74 33.89
C LYS A 435 -6.14 3.51 33.40
N GLN A 436 -6.24 4.77 33.82
CA GLN A 436 -7.27 5.67 33.36
C GLN A 436 -6.84 6.26 32.01
N ASP A 437 -7.84 6.53 31.17
CA ASP A 437 -7.67 7.16 29.85
C ASP A 437 -6.80 6.40 28.85
N PHE A 438 -6.53 5.10 29.07
CA PHE A 438 -5.89 4.26 28.06
C PHE A 438 -6.76 4.11 26.82
N TRP A 439 -6.11 4.15 25.66
CA TRP A 439 -6.74 3.99 24.36
C TRP A 439 -6.40 2.65 23.74
N GLN A 440 -7.02 2.37 22.60
CA GLN A 440 -6.67 1.29 21.71
C GLN A 440 -6.97 1.73 20.27
N VAL A 441 -6.35 1.04 19.32
CA VAL A 441 -6.74 1.15 17.90
C VAL A 441 -8.08 0.42 17.73
N PRO A 442 -9.10 1.03 17.11
CA PRO A 442 -10.37 0.35 16.89
C PRO A 442 -10.21 -0.84 15.96
N PHE A 443 -11.06 -1.85 16.13
CA PHE A 443 -11.11 -3.01 15.26
C PHE A 443 -11.66 -2.67 13.88
N ASP A 444 -11.12 -3.33 12.86
CA ASP A 444 -11.60 -3.24 11.49
C ASP A 444 -12.96 -3.95 11.39
N PRO A 445 -14.06 -3.21 11.11
CA PRO A 445 -15.39 -3.79 11.07
C PRO A 445 -15.64 -4.64 9.80
N THR A 446 -14.75 -4.57 8.81
CA THR A 446 -14.86 -5.33 7.54
C THR A 446 -14.29 -6.75 7.65
N ILE A 447 -13.45 -7.00 8.67
CA ILE A 447 -12.86 -8.31 8.95
C ILE A 447 -13.69 -9.00 10.03
N PRO A 448 -14.41 -10.10 9.72
CA PRO A 448 -15.20 -10.80 10.71
C PRO A 448 -14.29 -11.37 11.81
N ALA A 449 -14.68 -11.20 13.07
CA ALA A 449 -14.02 -11.88 14.17
C ALA A 449 -14.04 -13.39 13.93
N ASN A 450 -12.87 -14.03 13.88
CA ASN A 450 -12.80 -15.47 13.71
C ASN A 450 -13.39 -16.15 14.95
N THR A 451 -14.51 -16.85 14.75
CA THR A 451 -15.28 -17.53 15.81
C THR A 451 -14.48 -18.59 16.57
N ASN A 452 -13.35 -19.05 16.02
CA ASN A 452 -12.50 -20.06 16.65
C ASN A 452 -11.33 -19.46 17.45
N SER A 453 -10.98 -18.19 17.27
CA SER A 453 -9.79 -17.58 17.91
C SER A 453 -10.03 -16.25 18.62
N ASN A 454 -11.21 -15.63 18.53
CA ASN A 454 -11.52 -14.32 19.14
C ASN A 454 -10.50 -13.21 18.77
N VAL A 455 -9.79 -13.36 17.65
CA VAL A 455 -8.82 -12.35 17.20
C VAL A 455 -9.60 -11.29 16.43
N ASN A 456 -9.75 -10.11 17.03
CA ASN A 456 -10.19 -8.92 16.33
C ASN A 456 -8.96 -8.23 15.74
N VAL A 457 -8.97 -7.98 14.42
CA VAL A 457 -7.88 -7.29 13.73
C VAL A 457 -8.12 -5.77 13.86
N PRO A 458 -7.16 -4.99 14.39
CA PRO A 458 -7.28 -3.53 14.42
C PRO A 458 -7.25 -2.95 13.00
N ILE A 459 -7.84 -1.77 12.82
CA ILE A 459 -7.70 -1.01 11.57
C ILE A 459 -6.22 -0.76 11.32
N ARG A 460 -5.77 -1.06 10.09
CA ARG A 460 -4.40 -0.74 9.68
C ARG A 460 -4.28 0.74 9.33
N PRO A 461 -3.09 1.34 9.49
CA PRO A 461 -2.85 2.67 8.95
C PRO A 461 -3.05 2.69 7.44
N TYR A 462 -3.45 3.84 6.89
CA TYR A 462 -3.58 4.03 5.45
C TYR A 462 -3.13 5.43 5.05
N TYR A 463 -2.52 5.51 3.87
CA TYR A 463 -2.03 6.77 3.32
C TYR A 463 -3.16 7.62 2.75
N LEU A 464 -3.10 8.92 3.03
CA LEU A 464 -3.99 9.94 2.49
C LEU A 464 -3.18 11.14 2.01
N LEU A 465 -3.71 11.84 1.00
CA LEU A 465 -3.30 13.21 0.72
C LEU A 465 -4.21 14.15 1.54
N LEU A 466 -3.71 14.67 2.65
CA LEU A 466 -4.51 15.39 3.64
C LEU A 466 -3.92 16.75 3.96
N ARG A 467 -4.75 17.80 3.94
CA ARG A 467 -4.38 19.06 4.58
C ARG A 467 -4.64 18.96 6.08
N LEU A 468 -3.56 18.77 6.86
CA LEU A 468 -3.67 18.70 8.31
C LEU A 468 -4.13 20.06 8.89
N PRO A 469 -4.89 20.06 9.99
CA PRO A 469 -5.29 21.29 10.67
C PRO A 469 -4.12 22.23 11.01
N GLY A 470 -4.09 23.39 10.35
CA GLY A 470 -3.04 24.41 10.53
C GLY A 470 -1.99 24.45 9.43
N ASP A 471 -1.94 23.43 8.58
CA ASP A 471 -1.07 23.41 7.40
C ASP A 471 -1.70 24.21 6.24
N ALA A 472 -0.84 24.83 5.43
CA ALA A 472 -1.28 25.60 4.27
C ALA A 472 -1.58 24.72 3.05
N GLU A 473 -0.85 23.60 2.91
CA GLU A 473 -0.89 22.69 1.77
C GLU A 473 -1.12 21.25 2.24
N GLU A 474 -1.58 20.40 1.32
CA GLU A 474 -1.77 18.98 1.56
C GLU A 474 -0.43 18.26 1.72
N SER A 475 -0.37 17.38 2.72
CA SER A 475 0.75 16.46 2.91
C SER A 475 0.31 15.03 2.63
N PHE A 476 1.20 14.22 2.07
CA PHE A 476 1.03 12.77 2.08
C PHE A 476 1.26 12.28 3.51
N VAL A 477 0.25 11.68 4.12
CA VAL A 477 0.26 11.29 5.53
C VAL A 477 -0.25 9.88 5.72
N LEU A 478 0.26 9.20 6.74
CA LEU A 478 -0.28 7.94 7.23
C LEU A 478 -1.20 8.23 8.41
N VAL A 479 -2.43 7.71 8.42
CA VAL A 479 -3.46 8.06 9.42
C VAL A 479 -3.97 6.85 10.19
N LEU A 480 -4.25 7.02 11.48
CA LEU A 480 -4.87 5.98 12.32
C LEU A 480 -5.76 6.58 13.44
N PRO A 481 -6.99 6.08 13.66
CA PRO A 481 -7.87 6.52 14.75
C PRO A 481 -7.63 5.78 16.08
N PHE A 482 -8.13 6.35 17.19
CA PHE A 482 -8.13 5.76 18.52
C PHE A 482 -9.51 5.82 19.18
N ASN A 483 -9.86 4.79 19.94
CA ASN A 483 -10.96 4.81 20.90
C ASN A 483 -10.45 4.47 22.32
N PRO A 484 -11.17 4.83 23.39
CA PRO A 484 -10.80 4.40 24.74
C PRO A 484 -10.88 2.89 24.87
N GLU A 485 -10.02 2.30 25.70
CA GLU A 485 -10.07 0.87 26.00
C GLU A 485 -11.46 0.48 26.51
N GLY A 486 -12.07 -0.53 25.89
CA GLY A 486 -13.43 -1.01 26.23
C GLY A 486 -14.59 -0.13 25.74
N ARG A 487 -14.35 0.92 24.95
CA ARG A 487 -15.40 1.74 24.31
C ARG A 487 -15.20 1.77 22.79
N GLN A 488 -16.26 2.12 22.07
CA GLN A 488 -16.26 2.09 20.60
C GLN A 488 -16.04 3.47 19.97
N ASN A 489 -16.44 4.54 20.65
CA ASN A 489 -16.38 5.92 20.15
C ASN A 489 -14.95 6.41 19.93
N VAL A 490 -14.71 7.07 18.78
CA VAL A 490 -13.40 7.68 18.48
C VAL A 490 -13.17 8.84 19.45
N VAL A 491 -11.96 8.92 19.99
CA VAL A 491 -11.52 10.03 20.86
C VAL A 491 -10.30 10.75 20.35
N ALA A 492 -9.55 10.15 19.42
CA ALA A 492 -8.44 10.81 18.78
C ALA A 492 -8.15 10.20 17.40
N TRP A 493 -7.34 10.88 16.62
CA TRP A 493 -6.64 10.29 15.48
C TRP A 493 -5.23 10.85 15.40
N MET A 494 -4.33 10.06 14.84
CA MET A 494 -2.93 10.38 14.67
C MET A 494 -2.55 10.35 13.20
N ALA A 495 -1.64 11.24 12.81
CA ALA A 495 -1.09 11.27 11.46
C ALA A 495 0.42 11.46 11.47
N ALA A 496 1.12 10.71 10.63
CA ALA A 496 2.56 10.86 10.36
C ALA A 496 2.78 11.43 8.96
N LYS A 497 3.58 12.50 8.84
CA LYS A 497 3.92 13.10 7.55
C LYS A 497 4.97 12.26 6.81
N SER A 498 4.71 11.99 5.54
CA SER A 498 5.57 11.20 4.64
C SER A 498 6.32 12.04 3.61
N ASP A 499 5.97 13.32 3.46
CA ASP A 499 6.62 14.18 2.47
C ASP A 499 8.03 14.57 2.90
N THR A 500 8.97 14.49 1.95
CA THR A 500 10.36 14.84 2.20
C THR A 500 10.50 16.31 2.55
N GLY A 501 11.36 16.58 3.53
CA GLY A 501 11.65 17.92 4.00
C GLY A 501 11.72 17.97 5.52
N PRO A 502 11.70 19.18 6.10
CA PRO A 502 11.81 19.37 7.55
C PRO A 502 10.68 18.73 8.36
N ASP A 503 9.58 18.38 7.70
CA ASP A 503 8.37 17.84 8.29
C ASP A 503 8.24 16.31 8.14
N TYR A 504 9.15 15.67 7.40
CA TYR A 504 9.16 14.22 7.24
C TYR A 504 9.23 13.53 8.60
N GLY A 505 8.36 12.54 8.82
CA GLY A 505 8.29 11.76 10.06
C GLY A 505 7.70 12.52 11.25
N LYS A 506 7.28 13.78 11.11
CA LYS A 506 6.54 14.46 12.18
C LYS A 506 5.18 13.80 12.38
N ILE A 507 4.91 13.44 13.63
CA ILE A 507 3.66 12.82 14.05
C ILE A 507 2.84 13.83 14.85
N VAL A 508 1.56 13.94 14.51
CA VAL A 508 0.60 14.79 15.23
C VAL A 508 -0.55 13.91 15.69
N ALA A 509 -1.07 14.18 16.89
CA ALA A 509 -2.26 13.54 17.41
C ALA A 509 -3.33 14.58 17.73
N TYR A 510 -4.54 14.39 17.22
CA TYR A 510 -5.68 15.28 17.43
C TYR A 510 -6.65 14.62 18.39
N GLU A 511 -6.77 15.20 19.58
CA GLU A 511 -7.57 14.66 20.68
C GLU A 511 -8.90 15.38 20.79
N PHE A 512 -9.99 14.64 20.83
CA PHE A 512 -11.33 15.20 20.97
C PHE A 512 -11.61 15.53 22.44
N PRO A 513 -12.14 16.73 22.75
CA PRO A 513 -12.48 17.09 24.11
C PRO A 513 -13.44 16.08 24.78
N PRO A 514 -13.29 15.82 26.09
CA PRO A 514 -14.21 14.96 26.83
C PRO A 514 -15.68 15.37 26.66
N GLY A 515 -16.57 14.38 26.57
CA GLY A 515 -18.01 14.59 26.42
C GLY A 515 -18.51 14.72 24.97
N GLN A 516 -17.62 14.72 23.98
CA GLN A 516 -18.01 14.59 22.58
C GLN A 516 -18.22 13.11 22.23
N ASN A 517 -19.36 12.81 21.61
CA ASN A 517 -19.73 11.46 21.20
C ASN A 517 -19.52 11.31 19.70
N VAL A 518 -18.34 10.83 19.31
CA VAL A 518 -17.99 10.56 17.90
C VAL A 518 -18.19 9.08 17.65
N ASP A 519 -18.96 8.74 16.63
CA ASP A 519 -19.25 7.34 16.31
C ASP A 519 -17.97 6.59 15.91
N GLY A 520 -17.77 5.40 16.48
CA GLY A 520 -16.68 4.51 16.13
C GLY A 520 -16.87 3.79 14.80
N PRO A 521 -15.80 3.17 14.24
CA PRO A 521 -15.89 2.39 13.01
C PRO A 521 -16.99 1.33 13.03
N SER A 522 -17.07 0.53 14.09
CA SER A 522 -18.08 -0.51 14.22
C SER A 522 -19.52 0.03 14.27
N GLN A 523 -19.72 1.21 14.86
CA GLN A 523 -21.04 1.85 14.96
C GLN A 523 -21.47 2.39 13.60
N VAL A 524 -20.57 3.07 12.88
CA VAL A 524 -20.84 3.61 11.55
C VAL A 524 -21.03 2.48 10.54
N PHE A 525 -20.20 1.44 10.59
CA PHE A 525 -20.35 0.27 9.74
C PHE A 525 -21.71 -0.40 9.96
N ALA A 526 -22.13 -0.61 11.21
CA ALA A 526 -23.45 -1.15 11.52
C ALA A 526 -24.59 -0.27 10.97
N ARG A 527 -24.47 1.07 11.07
CA ARG A 527 -25.44 2.01 10.50
C ARG A 527 -25.52 1.88 8.98
N MET A 528 -24.38 1.83 8.29
CA MET A 528 -24.30 1.60 6.85
C MET A 528 -25.02 0.30 6.44
N ARG A 529 -24.87 -0.78 7.23
CA ARG A 529 -25.57 -2.06 6.99
C ARG A 529 -27.07 -2.00 7.24
N GLN A 530 -27.51 -1.13 8.16
CA GLN A 530 -28.91 -0.95 8.53
C GLN A 530 -29.67 -0.02 7.57
N ASP A 531 -28.97 0.75 6.71
CA ASP A 531 -29.63 1.54 5.68
C ASP A 531 -30.46 0.61 4.76
N PRO A 532 -31.78 0.82 4.61
CA PRO A 532 -32.64 -0.07 3.85
C PRO A 532 -32.24 -0.22 2.37
N ARG A 533 -31.66 0.83 1.76
CA ARG A 533 -31.24 0.81 0.35
C ARG A 533 -30.02 -0.09 0.20
N PHE A 534 -29.03 0.09 1.06
CA PHE A 534 -27.84 -0.76 1.03
C PHE A 534 -28.15 -2.20 1.48
N SER A 535 -29.03 -2.41 2.45
CA SER A 535 -29.48 -3.76 2.86
C SER A 535 -30.13 -4.53 1.71
N ALA A 536 -30.92 -3.83 0.86
CA ALA A 536 -31.47 -4.40 -0.37
C ALA A 536 -30.37 -4.74 -1.38
N ASP A 537 -29.41 -3.84 -1.62
CA ASP A 537 -28.25 -4.09 -2.50
C ASP A 537 -27.40 -5.27 -2.00
N GLN A 538 -27.13 -5.34 -0.70
CA GLN A 538 -26.39 -6.43 -0.07
C GLN A 538 -27.10 -7.77 -0.28
N THR A 539 -28.43 -7.78 -0.20
CA THR A 539 -29.23 -8.97 -0.48
C THR A 539 -29.15 -9.36 -1.96
N LEU A 540 -29.22 -8.39 -2.87
CA LEU A 540 -29.15 -8.61 -4.31
C LEU A 540 -27.76 -9.12 -4.75
N PHE A 541 -26.70 -8.49 -4.27
CA PHE A 541 -25.31 -8.83 -4.61
C PHE A 541 -24.81 -10.08 -3.87
N GLY A 542 -25.43 -10.47 -2.75
CA GLY A 542 -25.08 -11.66 -1.99
C GLY A 542 -25.83 -12.94 -2.39
N GLN A 543 -26.62 -12.91 -3.48
CA GLN A 543 -27.42 -14.05 -3.94
C GLN A 543 -26.88 -14.69 -5.23
N SER A 544 -27.34 -15.91 -5.52
CA SER A 544 -27.26 -16.52 -6.87
C SER A 544 -25.85 -16.63 -7.49
N GLY A 545 -24.83 -16.87 -6.68
CA GLY A 545 -23.47 -17.11 -7.17
C GLY A 545 -22.62 -15.85 -7.35
N SER A 546 -22.92 -14.75 -6.64
CA SER A 546 -22.01 -13.62 -6.44
C SER A 546 -21.62 -13.47 -4.96
N GLU A 547 -20.45 -12.88 -4.73
CA GLU A 547 -19.87 -12.64 -3.43
C GLU A 547 -19.57 -11.14 -3.28
N ILE A 548 -19.93 -10.59 -2.13
CA ILE A 548 -19.61 -9.22 -1.76
C ILE A 548 -18.25 -9.20 -1.07
N ARG A 549 -17.40 -8.26 -1.48
CA ARG A 549 -16.12 -7.97 -0.83
C ARG A 549 -16.12 -6.51 -0.36
N PHE A 550 -15.68 -6.29 0.87
CA PHE A 550 -15.56 -4.96 1.46
C PHE A 550 -14.16 -4.41 1.24
N GLY A 551 -14.07 -3.12 0.92
CA GLY A 551 -12.80 -2.40 0.84
C GLY A 551 -12.24 -2.10 2.23
N ASP A 552 -11.27 -1.20 2.29
CA ASP A 552 -10.81 -0.67 3.57
C ASP A 552 -11.86 0.30 4.14
N PHE A 553 -12.13 0.21 5.44
CA PHE A 553 -13.02 1.15 6.12
C PHE A 553 -12.25 2.43 6.48
N LEU A 554 -12.52 3.52 5.75
CA LEU A 554 -11.74 4.75 5.85
C LEU A 554 -12.44 5.81 6.71
N ILE A 555 -11.67 6.51 7.53
CA ILE A 555 -12.10 7.67 8.32
C ILE A 555 -11.29 8.87 7.85
N ILE A 556 -11.94 9.78 7.14
CA ILE A 556 -11.29 10.91 6.48
C ILE A 556 -11.58 12.19 7.27
N PRO A 557 -10.57 12.80 7.91
CA PRO A 557 -10.73 14.10 8.55
C PRO A 557 -10.95 15.19 7.48
N ILE A 558 -12.04 15.95 7.58
CA ILE A 558 -12.33 17.08 6.68
C ILE A 558 -12.68 18.31 7.52
N GLY A 559 -11.79 19.29 7.54
CA GLY A 559 -11.91 20.46 8.42
C GLY A 559 -11.96 20.04 9.89
N THR A 560 -13.11 20.21 10.54
CA THR A 560 -13.37 19.79 11.92
C THR A 560 -14.26 18.55 12.03
N GLY A 561 -14.75 17.97 10.93
CA GLY A 561 -15.59 16.78 10.94
C GLY A 561 -14.86 15.55 10.41
N LEU A 562 -15.54 14.39 10.48
CA LEU A 562 -15.07 13.12 9.93
C LEU A 562 -16.07 12.61 8.89
N LEU A 563 -15.57 12.19 7.73
CA LEU A 563 -16.31 11.39 6.77
C LEU A 563 -15.89 9.93 6.89
N TYR A 564 -16.84 9.01 6.85
CA TYR A 564 -16.57 7.58 6.83
C TYR A 564 -16.87 7.04 5.44
N VAL A 565 -15.93 6.32 4.83
CA VAL A 565 -16.05 5.84 3.45
C VAL A 565 -15.83 4.34 3.41
N GLU A 566 -16.75 3.62 2.77
CA GLU A 566 -16.73 2.17 2.64
C GLU A 566 -17.01 1.77 1.18
N PRO A 567 -15.98 1.35 0.42
CA PRO A 567 -16.13 0.79 -0.92
C PRO A 567 -16.67 -0.65 -0.86
N VAL A 568 -17.55 -1.00 -1.79
CA VAL A 568 -18.17 -2.34 -1.87
C VAL A 568 -18.02 -2.90 -3.27
N TYR A 569 -17.38 -4.08 -3.32
CA TYR A 569 -17.09 -4.82 -4.53
C TYR A 569 -18.00 -6.04 -4.65
N VAL A 570 -18.28 -6.41 -5.89
CA VAL A 570 -19.00 -7.63 -6.20
C VAL A 570 -18.16 -8.44 -7.18
N ARG A 571 -18.04 -9.74 -6.92
CA ARG A 571 -17.45 -10.69 -7.86
C ARG A 571 -18.36 -11.90 -8.01
N SER A 572 -18.28 -12.57 -9.16
CA SER A 572 -18.88 -13.89 -9.34
C SER A 572 -18.21 -14.91 -8.41
N ALA A 573 -18.94 -15.91 -7.94
CA ALA A 573 -18.43 -17.00 -7.11
C ALA A 573 -17.65 -18.05 -7.92
N GLN A 574 -17.44 -17.82 -9.22
CA GLN A 574 -16.62 -18.67 -10.10
C GLN A 574 -15.11 -18.39 -9.91
N GLU A 575 -14.26 -19.39 -10.18
CA GLU A 575 -12.80 -19.37 -9.91
C GLU A 575 -11.99 -18.26 -10.63
N THR A 576 -12.60 -17.47 -11.53
CA THR A 576 -11.90 -16.43 -12.34
C THR A 576 -12.63 -15.09 -12.38
N ALA A 577 -13.41 -14.79 -11.33
CA ALA A 577 -14.17 -13.56 -11.28
C ALA A 577 -13.33 -12.33 -10.90
N ILE A 578 -13.49 -11.26 -11.67
CA ILE A 578 -12.86 -9.97 -11.40
C ILE A 578 -13.75 -9.19 -10.42
N PRO A 579 -13.23 -8.73 -9.26
CA PRO A 579 -14.00 -7.88 -8.37
C PRO A 579 -14.26 -6.50 -9.00
N GLU A 580 -15.53 -6.11 -9.07
CA GLU A 580 -15.98 -4.84 -9.62
C GLU A 580 -16.52 -3.94 -8.51
N LEU A 581 -16.11 -2.67 -8.48
CA LEU A 581 -16.67 -1.67 -7.58
C LEU A 581 -18.14 -1.40 -7.96
N LYS A 582 -19.09 -1.71 -7.07
CA LYS A 582 -20.52 -1.52 -7.32
C LYS A 582 -21.15 -0.45 -6.46
N ARG A 583 -20.64 -0.22 -5.24
CA ARG A 583 -21.11 0.84 -4.36
C ARG A 583 -19.97 1.52 -3.63
N VAL A 584 -20.19 2.79 -3.32
CA VAL A 584 -19.45 3.54 -2.31
C VAL A 584 -20.49 4.03 -1.30
N LEU A 585 -20.22 3.78 -0.02
CA LEU A 585 -21.02 4.32 1.07
C LEU A 585 -20.24 5.44 1.73
N VAL A 586 -20.91 6.55 2.01
CA VAL A 586 -20.34 7.67 2.76
C VAL A 586 -21.24 8.00 3.92
N THR A 587 -20.71 8.04 5.14
CA THR A 587 -21.47 8.54 6.30
C THR A 587 -20.96 9.92 6.68
N ASN A 588 -21.87 10.89 6.73
CA ASN A 588 -21.64 12.24 7.24
C ASN A 588 -22.54 12.47 8.46
N GLY A 589 -21.96 12.39 9.67
CA GLY A 589 -22.73 12.41 10.90
C GLY A 589 -23.78 11.31 10.96
N GLY A 590 -25.05 11.68 10.92
CA GLY A 590 -26.20 10.76 10.96
C GLY A 590 -26.50 10.06 9.63
N ASP A 591 -26.16 10.71 8.52
CA ASP A 591 -26.71 10.40 7.20
C ASP A 591 -25.80 9.48 6.40
N VAL A 592 -26.38 8.41 5.85
CA VAL A 592 -25.71 7.46 4.99
C VAL A 592 -26.02 7.81 3.54
N GLY A 593 -24.99 8.15 2.78
CA GLY A 593 -25.04 8.32 1.33
C GLY A 593 -24.62 7.05 0.60
N LEU A 594 -25.28 6.77 -0.52
CA LEU A 594 -25.03 5.62 -1.36
C LEU A 594 -24.89 6.05 -2.83
N GLY A 595 -23.83 5.59 -3.48
CA GLY A 595 -23.59 5.87 -4.89
C GLY A 595 -22.79 4.77 -5.58
N SER A 596 -22.75 4.79 -6.92
CA SER A 596 -21.82 3.98 -7.71
C SER A 596 -20.42 4.61 -7.77
N THR A 597 -20.35 5.92 -7.51
CA THR A 597 -19.11 6.70 -7.38
C THR A 597 -19.05 7.41 -6.04
N LEU A 598 -17.85 7.83 -5.63
CA LEU A 598 -17.66 8.64 -4.43
C LEU A 598 -18.47 9.93 -4.47
N THR A 599 -18.50 10.61 -5.63
CA THR A 599 -19.26 11.85 -5.81
C THR A 599 -20.77 11.65 -5.61
N GLU A 600 -21.33 10.58 -6.17
CA GLU A 600 -22.74 10.25 -5.96
C GLU A 600 -23.05 9.97 -4.49
N ALA A 601 -22.20 9.19 -3.82
CA ALA A 601 -22.37 8.86 -2.41
C ALA A 601 -22.25 10.10 -1.51
N LEU A 602 -21.31 11.01 -1.81
CA LEU A 602 -21.21 12.30 -1.13
C LEU A 602 -22.51 13.10 -1.31
N ASN A 603 -22.94 13.32 -2.55
CA ASN A 603 -24.15 14.11 -2.84
C ASN A 603 -25.39 13.57 -2.14
N ASP A 604 -25.55 12.25 -2.11
CA ASP A 604 -26.64 11.59 -1.39
C ASP A 604 -26.53 11.80 0.13
N SER A 605 -25.32 11.74 0.70
CA SER A 605 -25.10 11.97 2.14
C SER A 605 -25.36 13.43 2.57
N PHE A 606 -25.13 14.41 1.69
CA PHE A 606 -25.38 15.83 1.99
C PHE A 606 -26.82 16.27 1.65
N GLY A 607 -27.58 15.48 0.90
CA GLY A 607 -28.88 15.90 0.36
C GLY A 607 -28.78 17.11 -0.59
N ALA A 608 -27.60 17.38 -1.14
CA ALA A 608 -27.28 18.53 -1.97
C ALA A 608 -26.18 18.16 -2.98
N THR A 609 -26.13 18.85 -4.12
CA THR A 609 -25.03 18.69 -5.08
C THR A 609 -23.77 19.31 -4.50
N VAL A 610 -22.86 18.47 -4.02
CA VAL A 610 -21.45 18.81 -3.90
C VAL A 610 -20.86 18.69 -5.30
N ILE A 611 -20.15 19.71 -5.75
CA ILE A 611 -19.37 19.64 -7.00
C ILE A 611 -17.91 19.44 -6.59
N PRO A 612 -17.46 18.22 -6.26
CA PRO A 612 -16.05 17.93 -6.45
C PRO A 612 -15.76 18.05 -7.96
N PRO A 613 -14.63 18.63 -8.39
CA PRO A 613 -14.22 18.61 -9.77
C PRO A 613 -14.19 17.15 -10.24
N PRO A 614 -14.38 16.90 -11.54
CA PRO A 614 -14.35 15.55 -12.07
C PRO A 614 -13.05 14.89 -11.61
N GLY A 615 -13.16 13.91 -10.71
CA GLY A 615 -12.13 12.88 -10.59
C GLY A 615 -11.86 12.39 -12.01
N GLY A 616 -10.61 12.07 -12.32
CA GLY A 616 -10.09 11.80 -13.66
C GLY A 616 -10.77 10.69 -14.49
N GLY A 617 -12.05 10.37 -14.27
CA GLY A 617 -13.01 9.86 -15.25
C GLY A 617 -13.23 10.82 -16.43
N GLY A 618 -12.14 11.34 -17.01
CA GLY A 618 -12.07 11.52 -18.44
C GLY A 618 -11.75 10.16 -19.03
N GLY A 619 -12.66 9.63 -19.86
CA GLY A 619 -12.34 8.47 -20.69
C GLY A 619 -10.97 8.65 -21.34
N GLY A 620 -10.14 7.61 -21.23
CA GLY A 620 -8.79 7.60 -21.80
C GLY A 620 -8.76 8.02 -23.28
N PRO A 621 -7.61 8.47 -23.78
CA PRO A 621 -7.51 9.17 -25.06
C PRO A 621 -7.82 8.23 -26.21
N THR A 622 -9.09 8.20 -26.65
CA THR A 622 -9.42 7.80 -28.01
C THR A 622 -9.08 8.99 -28.92
N PRO A 623 -8.38 8.79 -30.05
CA PRO A 623 -8.18 9.84 -31.04
C PRO A 623 -9.55 10.23 -31.65
N GLY A 624 -10.26 11.13 -30.97
CA GLY A 624 -11.65 11.48 -31.25
C GLY A 624 -12.28 12.44 -30.23
N GLY A 625 -11.73 12.56 -29.01
CA GLY A 625 -12.33 13.32 -27.90
C GLY A 625 -12.64 14.81 -28.17
N ASN A 626 -11.99 15.45 -29.15
CA ASN A 626 -12.32 16.84 -29.53
C ASN A 626 -13.63 16.91 -30.33
N VAL A 627 -13.92 15.93 -31.19
CA VAL A 627 -15.13 15.94 -32.03
C VAL A 627 -16.36 15.55 -31.23
N GLN A 628 -16.28 14.54 -30.36
CA GLN A 628 -17.39 14.19 -29.45
C GLN A 628 -17.77 15.36 -28.52
N ARG A 629 -16.81 16.12 -27.98
CA ARG A 629 -17.11 17.33 -27.17
C ARG A 629 -17.79 18.41 -28.00
N GLN A 630 -17.34 18.66 -29.23
CA GLN A 630 -17.95 19.64 -30.12
C GLN A 630 -19.39 19.27 -30.49
N ILE A 631 -19.66 17.97 -30.73
CA ILE A 631 -21.01 17.45 -30.97
C ILE A 631 -21.89 17.67 -29.74
N ALA A 632 -21.41 17.31 -28.54
CA ALA A 632 -22.17 17.51 -27.30
C ALA A 632 -22.48 18.99 -27.03
N GLN A 633 -21.53 19.90 -27.27
CA GLN A 633 -21.74 21.35 -27.15
C GLN A 633 -22.78 21.88 -28.13
N LEU A 634 -22.77 21.40 -29.39
CA LEU A 634 -23.77 21.80 -30.39
C LEU A 634 -25.18 21.28 -30.06
N LEU A 635 -25.29 20.07 -29.51
CA LEU A 635 -26.57 19.54 -29.05
C LEU A 635 -27.09 20.32 -27.83
N GLN A 636 -26.22 20.70 -26.90
CA GLN A 636 -26.60 21.55 -25.77
C GLN A 636 -27.04 22.95 -26.24
N GLN A 637 -26.36 23.54 -27.23
CA GLN A 637 -26.81 24.80 -27.85
C GLN A 637 -28.18 24.65 -28.50
N ALA A 638 -28.45 23.55 -29.21
CA ALA A 638 -29.74 23.29 -29.81
C ALA A 638 -30.87 23.20 -28.77
N LEU A 639 -30.63 22.53 -27.63
CA LEU A 639 -31.59 22.45 -26.53
C LEU A 639 -31.89 23.83 -25.93
N ASN A 640 -30.88 24.68 -25.76
CA ASN A 640 -31.07 26.05 -25.27
C ASN A 640 -31.91 26.90 -26.23
N HIS A 641 -31.68 26.77 -27.55
CA HIS A 641 -32.48 27.44 -28.57
C HIS A 641 -33.93 26.94 -28.62
N PHE A 642 -34.17 25.63 -28.44
CA PHE A 642 -35.55 25.13 -28.33
C PHE A 642 -36.28 25.66 -27.08
N ALA A 643 -35.59 25.75 -25.94
CA ALA A 643 -36.18 26.35 -24.73
C ALA A 643 -36.53 27.84 -24.93
N ALA A 644 -35.66 28.58 -25.62
CA ALA A 644 -35.92 29.99 -25.99
C ALA A 644 -37.08 30.11 -26.99
N ALA A 645 -37.17 29.21 -27.97
CA ALA A 645 -38.30 29.14 -28.90
C ALA A 645 -39.61 28.88 -28.15
N ASP A 646 -39.67 27.91 -27.24
CA ASP A 646 -40.87 27.62 -26.45
C ASP A 646 -41.31 28.81 -25.58
N ALA A 647 -40.35 29.57 -25.04
CA ALA A 647 -40.64 30.81 -24.31
C ALA A 647 -41.23 31.89 -25.24
N ALA A 648 -40.65 32.08 -26.44
CA ALA A 648 -41.14 33.03 -27.44
C ALA A 648 -42.55 32.66 -27.97
N LEU A 649 -42.81 31.36 -28.16
CA LEU A 649 -44.12 30.86 -28.58
C LEU A 649 -45.19 31.14 -27.53
N LYS A 650 -44.88 30.91 -26.25
CA LYS A 650 -45.78 31.27 -25.12
C LYS A 650 -46.05 32.76 -25.04
N ALA A 651 -45.09 33.59 -25.42
CA ALA A 651 -45.22 35.04 -25.50
C ALA A 651 -45.91 35.53 -26.80
N SER A 652 -46.34 34.64 -27.68
CA SER A 652 -46.89 34.95 -29.02
C SER A 652 -45.93 35.75 -29.92
N ASP A 653 -44.62 35.72 -29.64
CA ASP A 653 -43.59 36.32 -30.48
C ASP A 653 -43.14 35.30 -31.55
N LEU A 654 -43.91 35.27 -32.64
CA LEU A 654 -43.70 34.31 -33.73
C LEU A 654 -42.40 34.57 -34.51
N ALA A 655 -41.90 35.81 -34.52
CA ALA A 655 -40.66 36.16 -35.22
C ALA A 655 -39.45 35.60 -34.47
N THR A 656 -39.40 35.78 -33.14
CA THR A 656 -38.34 35.23 -32.30
C THR A 656 -38.44 33.70 -32.21
N TYR A 657 -39.66 33.16 -32.10
CA TYR A 657 -39.87 31.70 -32.17
C TYR A 657 -39.24 31.09 -33.42
N GLN A 658 -39.53 31.68 -34.60
CA GLN A 658 -39.03 31.14 -35.85
C GLN A 658 -37.50 31.26 -35.98
N ALA A 659 -36.91 32.35 -35.48
CA ALA A 659 -35.46 32.53 -35.45
C ALA A 659 -34.75 31.50 -34.56
N GLU A 660 -35.27 31.26 -33.35
CA GLU A 660 -34.71 30.32 -32.39
C GLU A 660 -34.83 28.85 -32.87
N VAL A 661 -35.96 28.49 -33.49
CA VAL A 661 -36.14 27.16 -34.10
C VAL A 661 -35.13 26.92 -35.23
N GLU A 662 -34.87 27.92 -36.08
CA GLU A 662 -33.88 27.78 -37.15
C GLU A 662 -32.44 27.72 -36.62
N ALA A 663 -32.13 28.44 -35.53
CA ALA A 663 -30.86 28.35 -34.84
C ALA A 663 -30.63 26.95 -34.23
N ALA A 664 -31.65 26.37 -33.60
CA ALA A 664 -31.60 25.01 -33.08
C ALA A 664 -31.35 23.97 -34.19
N LYS A 665 -32.08 24.06 -35.30
CA LYS A 665 -31.86 23.19 -36.48
C LYS A 665 -30.46 23.36 -37.07
N ALA A 666 -29.92 24.58 -37.09
CA ALA A 666 -28.57 24.84 -37.57
C ALA A 666 -27.50 24.18 -36.68
N ALA A 667 -27.66 24.23 -35.36
CA ALA A 667 -26.77 23.55 -34.42
C ALA A 667 -26.81 22.01 -34.59
N ILE A 668 -28.01 21.43 -34.75
CA ILE A 668 -28.18 19.99 -35.03
C ILE A 668 -27.52 19.59 -36.34
N ARG A 669 -27.74 20.33 -37.44
CA ARG A 669 -27.10 20.04 -38.74
C ARG A 669 -25.57 20.07 -38.66
N ARG A 670 -24.99 20.98 -37.86
CA ARG A 670 -23.53 21.02 -37.63
C ARG A 670 -23.05 19.82 -36.84
N ALA A 671 -23.81 19.38 -35.83
CA ALA A 671 -23.52 18.18 -35.06
C ALA A 671 -23.54 16.93 -35.95
N GLU A 672 -24.55 16.79 -36.82
CA GLU A 672 -24.65 15.70 -37.81
C GLU A 672 -23.48 15.69 -38.81
N GLN A 673 -23.06 16.86 -39.30
CA GLN A 673 -21.91 16.98 -40.20
C GLN A 673 -20.59 16.59 -39.52
N LEU A 674 -20.42 16.94 -38.25
CA LEU A 674 -19.26 16.53 -37.45
C LEU A 674 -19.28 15.02 -37.16
N ALA A 675 -20.45 14.46 -36.88
CA ALA A 675 -20.63 13.01 -36.69
C ALA A 675 -20.32 12.24 -37.99
N ALA A 676 -20.79 12.71 -39.15
CA ALA A 676 -20.54 12.07 -40.43
C ALA A 676 -19.05 12.04 -40.83
N ARG A 677 -18.28 13.08 -40.46
CA ARG A 677 -16.82 13.12 -40.69
C ARG A 677 -16.02 12.19 -39.77
N SER A 678 -16.60 11.80 -38.64
CA SER A 678 -15.98 10.89 -37.67
C SER A 678 -16.21 9.41 -38.01
N GLY A 679 -17.14 9.11 -38.95
CA GLY A 679 -17.52 7.75 -39.34
C GLY A 679 -16.81 7.17 -40.57
N THR A 680 -15.92 7.90 -41.26
CA THR A 680 -15.21 7.40 -42.45
C THR A 680 -13.81 6.90 -42.10
N GLY A 681 -13.76 5.76 -41.40
CA GLY A 681 -12.59 4.88 -41.31
C GLY A 681 -12.87 3.55 -42.00
N SER A 682 -12.98 3.56 -43.33
CA SER A 682 -12.90 2.36 -44.17
C SER A 682 -12.32 2.74 -45.54
N PRO A 683 -11.41 1.92 -46.10
CA PRO A 683 -10.62 2.30 -47.27
C PRO A 683 -11.47 2.27 -48.54
N SER A 684 -11.18 3.23 -49.43
CA SER A 684 -11.65 3.26 -50.81
C SER A 684 -11.25 1.97 -51.54
N PRO A 685 -12.14 1.31 -52.29
CA PRO A 685 -11.78 0.15 -53.11
C PRO A 685 -10.94 0.60 -54.31
N SER A 686 -9.76 0.00 -54.46
CA SER A 686 -9.01 0.02 -55.73
C SER A 686 -9.84 -0.64 -56.83
N PRO A 687 -9.85 -0.11 -58.06
CA PRO A 687 -10.59 -0.71 -59.17
C PRO A 687 -9.91 -2.01 -59.60
N SER A 688 -10.61 -3.13 -59.37
CA SER A 688 -10.27 -4.43 -59.96
C SER A 688 -10.67 -4.46 -61.42
N ALA A 689 -9.74 -4.87 -62.28
CA ALA A 689 -9.96 -5.07 -63.70
C ALA A 689 -10.92 -6.25 -63.96
N ALA A 690 -11.67 -6.12 -65.05
CA ALA A 690 -12.78 -6.98 -65.46
C ALA A 690 -12.40 -8.47 -65.69
N PRO A 691 -13.36 -9.41 -65.55
CA PRO A 691 -13.15 -10.82 -65.85
C PRO A 691 -13.26 -11.07 -67.37
N SER A 692 -12.27 -11.75 -67.95
CA SER A 692 -12.32 -12.25 -69.32
C SER A 692 -12.18 -13.78 -69.36
N GLY A 693 -13.29 -14.44 -69.69
CA GLY A 693 -13.36 -15.62 -70.58
C GLY A 693 -12.83 -16.97 -70.08
N SER A 694 -13.76 -17.89 -69.80
CA SER A 694 -13.51 -19.35 -69.75
C SER A 694 -12.98 -19.90 -71.09
N PRO A 695 -12.23 -21.02 -71.08
CA PRO A 695 -11.49 -21.51 -72.23
C PRO A 695 -12.33 -22.43 -73.15
N SER A 696 -11.93 -22.51 -74.41
CA SER A 696 -12.24 -23.65 -75.30
C SER A 696 -11.07 -23.91 -76.26
N PRO A 697 -10.95 -25.17 -76.73
CA PRO A 697 -9.66 -25.81 -77.00
C PRO A 697 -9.21 -25.69 -78.46
N SER A 698 -7.89 -25.73 -78.68
CA SER A 698 -7.31 -25.92 -80.01
C SER A 698 -7.05 -27.40 -80.29
N PRO A 699 -7.49 -27.92 -81.45
CA PRO A 699 -6.89 -29.09 -82.08
C PRO A 699 -6.09 -28.70 -83.35
N SER A 700 -5.08 -29.52 -83.61
CA SER A 700 -4.40 -29.80 -84.89
C SER A 700 -3.62 -28.70 -85.61
N GLY A 701 -2.33 -29.02 -85.84
CA GLY A 701 -1.37 -28.30 -86.69
C GLY A 701 0.03 -28.70 -86.32
#